data_AF-A0A2E6VD86-F1
#
_entry.id   AF-A0A2E6VD86-F1
#
_cell.length_a   1.000
_cell.length_b   1.000
_cell.length_c   1.000
_cell.angle_alpha   90.00
_cell.angle_beta   90.00
_cell.angle_gamma   90.00
#
_symmetry.space_group_name_H-M   'P 1'
#
loop_
_entity.id
_entity.type
_entity.pdbx_description
1 polymer ?
#
loop_
_entity_poly.entity_id
_entity_poly.type
_entity_poly.pdbx_seq_one_letter_code
_entity_poly.pdbx_strand_id
1 'polypeptide(L)'
;TYVIEQTAVDAGGFSNSVLADGDSPADTNVDDTSDDGDDTDGNTEDDPTETVISQDPMLAIEKTSSLDLGADGIATVGDIITYTYTVTNTGNVTIFDVSVTEDATDFTGTGVLPTPTYVSGGSDEDGEADLEDMIVGSGTIVYTATYALTQADIDAGIITNQAVSSGTGPLGNGVSDDSDDPTDSTSNDDPTDTVIPQLPTLSIEKTSSLDLGADGIATVGDVITYNYTVTNTGNVTVFDVNVTEDATDFTGTGVLPTPTYVSGGSDEDGEADLEDMIVGSGTIVYTATYALTQEDIDAGIVTNQAVAMGTDPLGGGVSDDSDDPMDPTSTDDPTDTSIPQSPSMDIEKTSSLDTGSDGVADVGDIITYTYTVTNTGNVTLFDINVTEDAADFTGTGILPTPTYVSGGSDEDGEADLEDMIVGSGTIVYTATYALTQADIDAGIITNQAVANGTDPLGGSVSDDSDDGDDIDGNTEDDVTNTEIIQVPMISLIKTTLPLEDTNGDGIAGSLGDIISYVFVVENTGNVTLTNIEVEDLLPGINLVGGPIAQLLPGEVDSTTFTATYEITQVDLDTGFVINSANVTAESPGGDLGDPTDDVRDTSDDPNDTNDNDDNGDGEPDDPTVTPVNSIFDLEVTKVVDEIRPVVGDEVVFTIEVANIGNVTATNVVISEQIPTGYVFVSAITTAGTYSEFDGEWTVGQLDPDQVEILEITVEVLGFGDYANTAFVDSADGGVDIDPVNDEGTASVDPICLTIYNEFSPNGDGVNETFIIDCLERFPNNKLEVYNRWGNVVYSKRGYLNDWSGTTNGRAVMGQSDELPVGTYYYVLDLGDGSEPRVGWLYINR
;
A
#
# COMPACT_ATOMS: atom_id res chain seq x y z
N THR A 1 107.67 22.90 -92.74
CA THR A 1 106.88 22.44 -91.58
C THR A 1 105.45 22.81 -91.86
N TYR A 2 104.54 21.84 -91.86
CA TYR A 2 103.10 22.06 -91.98
C TYR A 2 102.48 21.90 -90.58
N VAL A 3 101.53 22.76 -90.23
CA VAL A 3 100.72 22.60 -89.02
C VAL A 3 99.47 21.86 -89.48
N ILE A 4 99.20 20.71 -88.87
CA ILE A 4 97.99 19.93 -89.17
C ILE A 4 96.80 20.74 -88.64
N GLU A 5 95.97 21.22 -89.55
CA GLU A 5 94.69 21.87 -89.25
C GLU A 5 93.57 20.82 -89.22
N GLN A 6 92.46 21.10 -88.52
CA GLN A 6 91.35 20.14 -88.39
C GLN A 6 90.79 19.68 -89.74
N THR A 7 90.75 20.57 -90.73
CA THR A 7 90.31 20.25 -92.10
C THR A 7 91.17 19.20 -92.80
N ALA A 8 92.46 19.07 -92.44
CA ALA A 8 93.32 18.01 -92.96
C ALA A 8 93.07 16.66 -92.26
N VAL A 9 92.65 16.68 -90.99
CA VAL A 9 92.26 15.47 -90.24
C VAL A 9 90.91 14.96 -90.75
N ASP A 10 89.96 15.87 -90.96
CA ASP A 10 88.63 15.56 -91.50
C ASP A 10 88.70 15.06 -92.96
N ALA A 11 89.68 15.53 -93.75
CA ALA A 11 89.94 15.01 -95.09
C ALA A 11 90.64 13.64 -95.12
N GLY A 12 91.08 13.11 -93.96
CA GLY A 12 91.79 11.83 -93.83
C GLY A 12 93.29 11.90 -94.14
N GLY A 13 93.84 13.10 -94.32
CA GLY A 13 95.24 13.31 -94.66
C GLY A 13 95.48 14.58 -95.48
N PHE A 14 96.74 14.80 -95.87
CA PHE A 14 97.10 15.83 -96.83
C PHE A 14 98.24 15.37 -97.74
N SER A 15 98.18 15.81 -98.99
CA SER A 15 99.20 15.59 -100.00
C SER A 15 100.16 16.79 -100.05
N ASN A 16 101.47 16.57 -100.23
CA ASN A 16 102.36 17.67 -100.62
C ASN A 16 103.31 17.26 -101.75
N SER A 17 103.61 18.23 -102.62
CA SER A 17 104.68 18.11 -103.60
C SER A 17 105.47 19.41 -103.68
N VAL A 18 106.74 19.31 -104.08
CA VAL A 18 107.67 20.43 -104.22
C VAL A 18 108.10 20.50 -105.68
N LEU A 19 107.82 21.64 -106.32
CA LEU A 19 108.34 21.94 -107.66
C LEU A 19 109.78 22.47 -107.54
N ALA A 20 110.74 21.75 -108.11
CA ALA A 20 112.11 22.22 -108.30
C ALA A 20 112.23 22.84 -109.70
N ASP A 21 112.38 24.17 -109.73
CA ASP A 21 112.45 24.94 -110.97
C ASP A 21 113.84 25.56 -111.16
N GLY A 22 114.38 25.51 -112.38
CA GLY A 22 115.69 26.08 -112.69
C GLY A 22 115.89 26.38 -114.17
N ASP A 23 116.75 27.36 -114.46
CA ASP A 23 117.11 27.74 -115.82
C ASP A 23 118.35 26.98 -116.31
N SER A 24 118.26 26.37 -117.49
CA SER A 24 119.43 25.79 -118.14
C SER A 24 120.38 26.91 -118.65
N PRO A 25 121.67 26.61 -118.92
CA PRO A 25 122.60 27.59 -119.53
C PRO A 25 122.18 28.17 -120.89
N ALA A 26 121.06 27.70 -121.46
CA ALA A 26 120.43 28.20 -122.68
C ALA A 26 119.10 28.96 -122.42
N ASP A 27 118.82 29.41 -121.18
CA ASP A 27 117.58 30.10 -120.77
C ASP A 27 116.30 29.31 -121.13
N THR A 28 116.32 28.00 -120.86
CA THR A 28 115.14 27.15 -120.95
C THR A 28 114.77 26.69 -119.56
N ASN A 29 113.51 26.93 -119.18
CA ASN A 29 112.96 26.46 -117.92
C ASN A 29 113.00 24.94 -117.89
N VAL A 30 113.59 24.37 -116.85
CA VAL A 30 113.49 22.95 -116.51
C VAL A 30 112.88 22.87 -115.12
N ASP A 31 111.72 22.26 -115.04
CA ASP A 31 111.01 21.99 -113.81
C ASP A 31 110.92 20.47 -113.59
N ASP A 32 110.81 20.09 -112.33
CA ASP A 32 110.56 18.71 -111.90
C ASP A 32 109.72 18.77 -110.62
N THR A 33 108.69 17.93 -110.50
CA THR A 33 107.88 17.86 -109.30
C THR A 33 108.39 16.72 -108.43
N SER A 34 108.51 16.95 -107.13
CA SER A 34 108.98 15.91 -106.23
C SER A 34 108.07 14.68 -106.28
N ASP A 35 108.70 13.52 -106.41
CA ASP A 35 108.13 12.19 -106.34
C ASP A 35 108.53 11.57 -104.98
N ASP A 36 107.58 10.93 -104.29
CA ASP A 36 107.78 10.30 -102.98
C ASP A 36 108.39 8.88 -103.07
N GLY A 37 108.43 8.31 -104.28
CA GLY A 37 109.04 7.03 -104.63
C GLY A 37 108.18 5.80 -104.33
N ASP A 38 106.87 5.94 -104.07
CA ASP A 38 105.92 4.83 -103.88
C ASP A 38 105.03 4.57 -105.10
N ASP A 39 105.57 3.90 -106.13
CA ASP A 39 104.82 3.51 -107.35
C ASP A 39 103.67 2.49 -107.13
N THR A 40 103.27 2.18 -105.88
CA THR A 40 102.29 1.12 -105.60
C THR A 40 100.83 1.57 -105.65
N ASP A 41 100.56 2.87 -105.64
CA ASP A 41 99.21 3.44 -105.67
C ASP A 41 98.68 3.74 -107.09
N GLY A 42 99.55 3.66 -108.10
CA GLY A 42 99.23 3.78 -109.52
C GLY A 42 99.73 5.05 -110.19
N ASN A 43 100.35 5.98 -109.47
CA ASN A 43 101.14 7.06 -110.05
C ASN A 43 102.62 6.63 -110.17
N THR A 44 103.31 7.06 -111.22
CA THR A 44 104.73 6.68 -111.46
C THR A 44 105.61 7.85 -111.92
N GLU A 45 105.03 9.05 -112.05
CA GLU A 45 105.73 10.29 -112.37
C GLU A 45 105.06 11.43 -111.57
N ASP A 46 105.84 12.27 -110.89
CA ASP A 46 105.36 13.41 -110.08
C ASP A 46 104.38 12.99 -108.95
N ASP A 47 104.76 12.01 -108.13
CA ASP A 47 103.90 11.47 -107.07
C ASP A 47 103.95 12.27 -105.76
N PRO A 48 102.86 12.96 -105.35
CA PRO A 48 102.87 13.73 -104.12
C PRO A 48 102.99 12.83 -102.89
N THR A 49 103.77 13.27 -101.91
CA THR A 49 103.83 12.57 -100.62
C THR A 49 102.49 12.68 -99.91
N GLU A 50 101.77 11.57 -99.81
CA GLU A 50 100.52 11.46 -99.08
C GLU A 50 100.79 11.19 -97.60
N THR A 51 100.40 12.14 -96.74
CA THR A 51 100.38 11.93 -95.30
C THR A 51 98.97 11.57 -94.87
N VAL A 52 98.72 10.28 -94.69
CA VAL A 52 97.45 9.77 -94.18
C VAL A 52 97.33 10.04 -92.67
N ILE A 53 96.19 10.57 -92.25
CA ILE A 53 95.85 10.75 -90.84
C ILE A 53 94.69 9.79 -90.52
N SER A 54 94.88 8.89 -89.55
CA SER A 54 93.82 7.98 -89.13
C SER A 54 92.69 8.75 -88.45
N GLN A 55 91.46 8.57 -88.96
CA GLN A 55 90.25 9.09 -88.33
C GLN A 55 89.78 8.14 -87.23
N ASP A 56 89.39 8.72 -86.11
CA ASP A 56 88.89 8.06 -84.91
C ASP A 56 87.70 8.88 -84.39
N PRO A 57 86.53 8.80 -85.05
CA PRO A 57 85.33 9.47 -84.57
C PRO A 57 84.83 8.78 -83.30
N MET A 58 84.64 9.57 -82.24
CA MET A 58 84.09 9.10 -80.98
C MET A 58 83.15 10.17 -80.43
N LEU A 59 81.99 9.72 -79.93
CA LEU A 59 81.07 10.52 -79.16
C LEU A 59 81.16 10.09 -77.70
N ALA A 60 80.80 11.00 -76.80
CA ALA A 60 80.47 10.73 -75.42
C ALA A 60 79.15 11.42 -75.12
N ILE A 61 78.18 10.74 -74.52
CA ILE A 61 76.91 11.35 -74.09
C ILE A 61 76.72 11.18 -72.59
N GLU A 62 76.47 12.28 -71.88
CA GLU A 62 76.03 12.24 -70.47
C GLU A 62 74.54 12.52 -70.39
N LYS A 63 73.80 11.74 -69.60
CA LYS A 63 72.37 11.93 -69.35
C LYS A 63 72.12 12.17 -67.87
N THR A 64 71.39 13.24 -67.58
CA THR A 64 70.98 13.59 -66.22
C THR A 64 69.47 13.68 -66.14
N SER A 65 68.92 13.38 -64.97
CA SER A 65 67.50 13.51 -64.68
C SER A 65 67.25 14.50 -63.54
N SER A 66 66.11 15.20 -63.61
CA SER A 66 65.61 16.05 -62.55
C SER A 66 64.10 15.87 -62.44
N LEU A 67 63.64 15.38 -61.29
CA LEU A 67 62.22 15.22 -60.99
C LEU A 67 61.66 16.49 -60.34
N ASP A 68 60.57 17.02 -60.90
CA ASP A 68 59.80 18.13 -60.35
C ASP A 68 58.53 17.58 -59.69
N LEU A 69 58.50 17.59 -58.35
CA LEU A 69 57.37 17.14 -57.50
C LEU A 69 56.36 18.27 -57.20
N GLY A 70 56.47 19.42 -57.89
CA GLY A 70 55.60 20.55 -57.61
C GLY A 70 55.76 21.14 -56.21
N ALA A 71 54.67 21.68 -55.66
CA ALA A 71 54.69 22.48 -54.42
C ALA A 71 54.44 21.68 -53.14
N ASP A 72 53.80 20.51 -53.23
CA ASP A 72 53.54 19.62 -52.10
C ASP A 72 54.72 18.67 -51.83
N GLY A 73 55.59 18.45 -52.81
CA GLY A 73 56.78 17.62 -52.66
C GLY A 73 56.45 16.13 -52.58
N ILE A 74 55.27 15.72 -53.03
CA ILE A 74 54.81 14.34 -53.08
C ILE A 74 54.72 13.94 -54.55
N ALA A 75 55.26 12.77 -54.91
CA ALA A 75 55.14 12.30 -56.29
C ALA A 75 53.68 12.00 -56.63
N THR A 76 53.15 12.66 -57.66
CA THR A 76 51.78 12.51 -58.13
C THR A 76 51.74 12.27 -59.64
N VAL A 77 50.63 11.69 -60.11
CA VAL A 77 50.44 11.45 -61.54
C VAL A 77 50.46 12.78 -62.31
N GLY A 78 51.37 12.88 -63.27
CA GLY A 78 51.59 14.08 -64.08
C GLY A 78 52.80 14.93 -63.68
N ASP A 79 53.47 14.63 -62.57
CA ASP A 79 54.78 15.23 -62.24
C ASP A 79 55.81 14.92 -63.33
N ILE A 80 56.75 15.83 -63.53
CA ILE A 80 57.63 15.81 -64.71
C ILE A 80 59.06 15.46 -64.33
N ILE A 81 59.61 14.42 -64.97
CA ILE A 81 61.06 14.23 -65.06
C ILE A 81 61.57 14.99 -66.28
N THR A 82 62.55 15.86 -66.08
CA THR A 82 63.30 16.49 -67.17
C THR A 82 64.64 15.78 -67.34
N TYR A 83 64.87 15.21 -68.51
CA TYR A 83 66.15 14.64 -68.92
C TYR A 83 66.96 15.68 -69.70
N THR A 84 68.25 15.79 -69.39
CA THR A 84 69.21 16.61 -70.14
C THR A 84 70.32 15.72 -70.66
N TYR A 85 70.55 15.78 -71.97
CA TYR A 85 71.58 15.01 -72.68
C TYR A 85 72.67 15.96 -73.14
N THR A 86 73.92 15.65 -72.81
CA THR A 86 75.09 16.45 -73.17
C THR A 86 76.03 15.61 -74.00
N VAL A 87 76.06 15.86 -75.30
CA VAL A 87 76.92 15.15 -76.26
C VAL A 87 78.23 15.90 -76.41
N THR A 88 79.35 15.17 -76.39
CA THR A 88 80.72 15.66 -76.59
C THR A 88 81.39 14.86 -77.70
N ASN A 89 82.07 15.53 -78.62
CA ASN A 89 82.98 14.86 -79.54
C ASN A 89 84.33 14.61 -78.86
N THR A 90 84.62 13.36 -78.53
CA THR A 90 85.86 12.91 -77.87
C THR A 90 86.87 12.35 -78.87
N GLY A 91 86.49 12.24 -80.14
CA GLY A 91 87.34 11.77 -81.23
C GLY A 91 88.26 12.85 -81.80
N ASN A 92 88.83 12.55 -82.97
CA ASN A 92 89.76 13.46 -83.66
C ASN A 92 89.23 14.08 -84.97
N VAL A 93 87.98 13.79 -85.35
CA VAL A 93 87.31 14.33 -86.56
C VAL A 93 86.00 15.01 -86.21
N THR A 94 85.57 15.94 -87.06
CA THR A 94 84.22 16.54 -87.00
C THR A 94 83.15 15.46 -87.19
N ILE A 95 82.11 15.45 -86.35
CA ILE A 95 80.97 14.54 -86.45
C ILE A 95 79.78 15.32 -87.00
N PHE A 96 79.21 14.85 -88.11
CA PHE A 96 78.07 15.44 -88.77
C PHE A 96 76.75 14.83 -88.29
N ASP A 97 75.67 15.59 -88.40
CA ASP A 97 74.30 15.16 -88.12
C ASP A 97 74.11 14.53 -86.72
N VAL A 98 74.60 15.19 -85.67
CA VAL A 98 74.49 14.62 -84.32
C VAL A 98 73.01 14.58 -83.90
N SER A 99 72.58 13.41 -83.44
CA SER A 99 71.22 13.15 -82.96
C SER A 99 71.27 12.40 -81.64
N VAL A 100 70.16 12.49 -80.89
CA VAL A 100 69.94 11.71 -79.66
C VAL A 100 68.58 11.04 -79.76
N THR A 101 68.54 9.74 -79.47
CA THR A 101 67.32 8.94 -79.42
C THR A 101 67.29 8.13 -78.13
N GLU A 102 66.11 7.97 -77.54
CA GLU A 102 65.95 7.10 -76.37
C GLU A 102 65.96 5.62 -76.73
N ASP A 103 66.56 4.80 -75.86
CA ASP A 103 66.44 3.35 -75.94
C ASP A 103 65.13 2.90 -75.28
N ALA A 104 64.19 2.46 -76.11
CA ALA A 104 62.90 1.98 -75.67
C ALA A 104 62.97 0.65 -74.88
N THR A 105 64.09 -0.07 -74.92
CA THR A 105 64.25 -1.37 -74.25
C THR A 105 64.70 -1.22 -72.80
N ASP A 106 65.44 -0.16 -72.49
CA ASP A 106 65.92 0.15 -71.14
C ASP A 106 65.04 1.19 -70.42
N PHE A 107 64.05 1.76 -71.12
CA PHE A 107 63.07 2.64 -70.51
C PHE A 107 62.02 1.86 -69.71
N THR A 108 62.02 2.02 -68.38
CA THR A 108 61.05 1.33 -67.49
C THR A 108 59.76 2.10 -67.26
N GLY A 109 59.68 3.37 -67.67
CA GLY A 109 58.47 4.16 -67.53
C GLY A 109 57.32 3.63 -68.37
N THR A 110 56.11 3.63 -67.81
CA THR A 110 54.93 3.04 -68.46
C THR A 110 54.15 4.01 -69.36
N GLY A 111 54.53 5.29 -69.35
CA GLY A 111 53.96 6.36 -70.17
C GLY A 111 54.54 6.44 -71.59
N VAL A 112 54.48 7.65 -72.18
CA VAL A 112 55.04 7.90 -73.52
C VAL A 112 56.55 8.07 -73.42
N LEU A 113 57.32 7.28 -74.20
CA LEU A 113 58.78 7.39 -74.27
C LEU A 113 59.20 8.85 -74.54
N PRO A 114 60.08 9.44 -73.69
CA PRO A 114 60.54 10.81 -73.88
C PRO A 114 61.15 11.02 -75.27
N THR A 115 60.95 12.20 -75.85
CA THR A 115 61.53 12.55 -77.17
C THR A 115 62.57 13.64 -76.99
N PRO A 116 63.86 13.35 -77.19
CA PRO A 116 64.93 14.35 -77.14
C PRO A 116 64.68 15.47 -78.16
N THR A 117 64.77 16.72 -77.70
CA THR A 117 64.63 17.93 -78.52
C THR A 117 65.91 18.75 -78.39
N TYR A 118 66.45 19.20 -79.52
CA TYR A 118 67.64 20.05 -79.54
C TYR A 118 67.40 21.36 -78.77
N VAL A 119 68.37 21.77 -77.95
CA VAL A 119 68.34 23.01 -77.17
C VAL A 119 69.42 23.98 -77.63
N SER A 120 70.67 23.53 -77.70
CA SER A 120 71.81 24.41 -77.99
C SER A 120 73.10 23.65 -78.28
N GLY A 121 74.05 24.31 -78.94
CA GLY A 121 75.39 23.78 -79.21
C GLY A 121 75.56 23.35 -80.66
N GLY A 122 76.79 22.95 -81.02
CA GLY A 122 77.11 22.56 -82.40
C GLY A 122 77.13 23.71 -83.40
N SER A 123 77.46 23.38 -84.64
CA SER A 123 77.46 24.28 -85.80
C SER A 123 77.13 23.51 -87.07
N ASP A 124 76.72 24.22 -88.11
CA ASP A 124 76.54 23.67 -89.46
C ASP A 124 77.86 23.87 -90.22
N GLU A 125 78.65 22.81 -90.37
CA GLU A 125 80.02 22.86 -90.92
C GLU A 125 80.10 22.46 -92.39
N ASP A 126 79.15 21.65 -92.88
CA ASP A 126 79.05 21.27 -94.29
C ASP A 126 78.14 22.20 -95.11
N GLY A 127 77.32 23.03 -94.45
CA GLY A 127 76.40 23.98 -95.06
C GLY A 127 75.07 23.33 -95.45
N GLU A 128 74.79 22.13 -94.96
CA GLU A 128 73.53 21.43 -95.11
C GLU A 128 72.49 21.91 -94.08
N ALA A 129 71.21 21.77 -94.43
CA ALA A 129 70.10 22.28 -93.61
C ALA A 129 69.48 21.15 -92.78
N ASP A 130 70.33 20.39 -92.10
CA ASP A 130 70.07 19.19 -91.31
C ASP A 130 70.53 19.38 -89.85
N LEU A 131 70.94 18.31 -89.15
CA LEU A 131 71.20 18.35 -87.72
C LEU A 131 72.57 18.96 -87.43
N GLU A 132 72.76 19.50 -86.22
CA GLU A 132 74.00 20.19 -85.89
C GLU A 132 75.23 19.26 -85.83
N ASP A 133 76.36 19.77 -86.31
CA ASP A 133 77.65 19.09 -86.32
C ASP A 133 78.48 19.44 -85.08
N MET A 134 79.43 18.57 -84.78
CA MET A 134 80.37 18.70 -83.67
C MET A 134 81.82 18.68 -84.15
N ILE A 135 82.42 19.86 -84.26
CA ILE A 135 83.88 19.97 -84.40
C ILE A 135 84.58 19.52 -83.12
N VAL A 136 85.74 18.89 -83.26
CA VAL A 136 86.61 18.53 -82.13
C VAL A 136 86.91 19.74 -81.25
N GLY A 137 86.52 19.67 -79.97
CA GLY A 137 86.78 20.71 -78.98
C GLY A 137 85.89 21.97 -79.08
N SER A 138 84.79 21.94 -79.86
CA SER A 138 83.84 23.08 -79.99
C SER A 138 82.92 23.28 -78.78
N GLY A 139 82.87 22.31 -77.86
CA GLY A 139 81.95 22.30 -76.72
C GLY A 139 81.03 21.09 -76.78
N THR A 140 79.79 21.26 -76.35
CA THR A 140 78.79 20.20 -76.27
C THR A 140 77.54 20.56 -77.08
N ILE A 141 76.82 19.54 -77.57
CA ILE A 141 75.43 19.69 -78.01
C ILE A 141 74.52 19.24 -76.88
N VAL A 142 73.47 20.01 -76.61
CA VAL A 142 72.52 19.76 -75.53
C VAL A 142 71.13 19.48 -76.10
N TYR A 143 70.55 18.37 -75.68
CA TYR A 143 69.14 18.02 -75.89
C TYR A 143 68.41 17.98 -74.55
N THR A 144 67.08 18.13 -74.58
CA THR A 144 66.23 17.86 -73.42
C THR A 144 65.00 17.05 -73.80
N ALA A 145 64.47 16.29 -72.85
CA ALA A 145 63.18 15.61 -72.98
C ALA A 145 62.43 15.66 -71.65
N THR A 146 61.11 15.53 -71.69
CA THR A 146 60.26 15.50 -70.50
C THR A 146 59.43 14.23 -70.49
N TYR A 147 59.29 13.62 -69.32
CA TYR A 147 58.43 12.48 -69.07
C TYR A 147 57.46 12.78 -67.93
N ALA A 148 56.17 12.49 -68.13
CA ALA A 148 55.14 12.68 -67.10
C ALA A 148 54.89 11.36 -66.37
N LEU A 149 54.96 11.39 -65.04
CA LEU A 149 54.75 10.21 -64.20
C LEU A 149 53.34 9.65 -64.32
N THR A 150 53.24 8.33 -64.32
CA THR A 150 52.01 7.54 -64.16
C THR A 150 51.98 6.90 -62.77
N GLN A 151 50.83 6.35 -62.36
CA GLN A 151 50.73 5.67 -61.05
C GLN A 151 51.67 4.46 -60.96
N ALA A 152 51.77 3.66 -62.02
CA ALA A 152 52.66 2.50 -62.06
C ALA A 152 54.14 2.89 -61.90
N ASP A 153 54.54 4.08 -62.35
CA ASP A 153 55.91 4.56 -62.15
C ASP A 153 56.18 4.94 -60.68
N ILE A 154 55.20 5.55 -60.02
CA ILE A 154 55.28 5.90 -58.59
C ILE A 154 55.31 4.63 -57.75
N ASP A 155 54.47 3.65 -58.09
CA ASP A 155 54.44 2.33 -57.44
C ASP A 155 55.74 1.55 -57.65
N ALA A 156 56.40 1.69 -58.81
CA ALA A 156 57.71 1.10 -59.07
C ALA A 156 58.86 1.77 -58.28
N GLY A 157 58.71 3.04 -57.90
CA GLY A 157 59.67 3.79 -57.10
C GLY A 157 60.96 4.20 -57.82
N ILE A 158 61.18 3.75 -59.06
CA ILE A 158 62.35 4.09 -59.87
C ILE A 158 62.02 4.03 -61.36
N ILE A 159 62.52 5.00 -62.13
CA ILE A 159 62.50 4.96 -63.60
C ILE A 159 63.93 4.92 -64.11
N THR A 160 64.24 3.89 -64.89
CA THR A 160 65.50 3.72 -65.61
C THR A 160 65.31 4.20 -67.03
N ASN A 161 66.29 4.94 -67.57
CA ASN A 161 66.20 5.50 -68.92
C ASN A 161 67.58 5.67 -69.58
N GLN A 162 67.80 5.01 -70.72
CA GLN A 162 69.04 5.04 -71.51
C GLN A 162 68.83 5.79 -72.83
N ALA A 163 69.79 6.62 -73.24
CA ALA A 163 69.79 7.27 -74.56
C ALA A 163 70.97 6.81 -75.41
N VAL A 164 70.87 7.01 -76.71
CA VAL A 164 71.94 6.79 -77.68
C VAL A 164 72.15 8.07 -78.47
N SER A 165 73.39 8.56 -78.49
CA SER A 165 73.79 9.59 -79.45
C SER A 165 74.35 8.95 -80.70
N SER A 166 74.04 9.52 -81.87
CA SER A 166 74.60 9.05 -83.14
C SER A 166 74.94 10.21 -84.07
N GLY A 167 75.92 9.99 -84.93
CA GLY A 167 76.32 10.92 -85.98
C GLY A 167 77.21 10.23 -87.01
N THR A 168 77.74 10.99 -87.96
CA THR A 168 78.55 10.45 -89.06
C THR A 168 79.88 11.19 -89.16
N GLY A 169 80.99 10.46 -89.24
CA GLY A 169 82.29 11.06 -89.52
C GLY A 169 82.40 11.57 -90.97
N PRO A 170 83.43 12.35 -91.31
CA PRO A 170 83.55 13.03 -92.62
C PRO A 170 83.66 12.08 -93.82
N LEU A 171 84.03 10.81 -93.59
CA LEU A 171 84.13 9.78 -94.61
C LEU A 171 82.89 8.86 -94.67
N GLY A 172 81.81 9.21 -93.97
CA GLY A 172 80.54 8.46 -93.99
C GLY A 172 80.47 7.29 -93.03
N ASN A 173 81.40 7.16 -92.08
CA ASN A 173 81.36 6.15 -91.03
C ASN A 173 80.47 6.61 -89.87
N GLY A 174 79.48 5.79 -89.51
CA GLY A 174 78.63 6.05 -88.35
C GLY A 174 79.40 5.92 -87.04
N VAL A 175 79.13 6.84 -86.12
CA VAL A 175 79.57 6.79 -84.72
C VAL A 175 78.33 6.86 -83.83
N SER A 176 78.34 6.10 -82.75
CA SER A 176 77.30 6.15 -81.74
C SER A 176 77.91 5.90 -80.37
N ASP A 177 77.21 6.35 -79.35
CA ASP A 177 77.58 6.17 -77.96
C ASP A 177 76.30 6.12 -77.10
N ASP A 178 76.29 5.26 -76.09
CA ASP A 178 75.17 5.13 -75.17
C ASP A 178 75.40 6.08 -73.99
N SER A 179 74.36 6.75 -73.50
CA SER A 179 74.49 7.72 -72.43
C SER A 179 75.04 7.14 -71.13
N ASP A 180 75.93 7.88 -70.48
CA ASP A 180 76.38 7.62 -69.12
C ASP A 180 75.55 8.41 -68.09
N ASP A 181 75.30 7.83 -66.91
CA ASP A 181 74.87 8.59 -65.74
C ASP A 181 76.10 9.23 -65.06
N PRO A 182 76.23 10.57 -65.07
CA PRO A 182 77.42 11.22 -64.51
C PRO A 182 77.52 11.09 -62.98
N THR A 183 76.50 10.54 -62.31
CA THR A 183 76.54 10.22 -60.88
C THR A 183 77.23 8.89 -60.59
N ASP A 184 77.40 7.99 -61.57
CA ASP A 184 78.20 6.76 -61.46
C ASP A 184 79.44 6.79 -62.38
N SER A 185 80.54 7.32 -61.84
CA SER A 185 81.84 7.34 -62.54
C SER A 185 82.53 5.96 -62.70
N THR A 186 81.90 4.86 -62.27
CA THR A 186 82.51 3.52 -62.25
C THR A 186 81.99 2.58 -63.33
N SER A 187 80.89 2.95 -63.99
CA SER A 187 80.33 2.28 -65.15
C SER A 187 80.45 3.18 -66.39
N ASN A 188 80.41 2.56 -67.57
CA ASN A 188 80.27 3.24 -68.85
C ASN A 188 79.03 2.63 -69.51
N ASP A 189 78.33 3.42 -70.32
CA ASP A 189 77.09 3.09 -71.00
C ASP A 189 76.01 2.64 -70.00
N ASP A 190 75.87 3.32 -68.87
CA ASP A 190 74.91 2.98 -67.82
C ASP A 190 73.63 3.83 -67.85
N PRO A 191 72.46 3.21 -67.66
CA PRO A 191 71.21 3.95 -67.67
C PRO A 191 71.09 4.97 -66.54
N THR A 192 70.43 6.09 -66.81
CA THR A 192 70.09 7.06 -65.77
C THR A 192 68.89 6.57 -64.97
N ASP A 193 69.09 6.41 -63.66
CA ASP A 193 68.05 6.01 -62.72
C ASP A 193 67.47 7.25 -61.99
N THR A 194 66.17 7.46 -62.13
CA THR A 194 65.42 8.48 -61.39
C THR A 194 64.62 7.83 -60.28
N VAL A 195 65.01 8.05 -59.02
CA VAL A 195 64.28 7.57 -57.84
C VAL A 195 63.02 8.41 -57.63
N ILE A 196 61.88 7.75 -57.46
CA ILE A 196 60.57 8.37 -57.19
C ILE A 196 60.23 8.17 -55.70
N PRO A 197 60.07 9.24 -54.90
CA PRO A 197 59.71 9.09 -53.49
C PRO A 197 58.33 8.47 -53.29
N GLN A 198 58.27 7.43 -52.46
CA GLN A 198 57.03 6.78 -52.04
C GLN A 198 56.64 7.20 -50.62
N LEU A 199 55.35 7.38 -50.42
CA LEU A 199 54.69 7.75 -49.17
C LEU A 199 53.40 6.92 -49.05
N PRO A 200 53.50 5.64 -48.65
CA PRO A 200 52.32 4.81 -48.40
C PRO A 200 51.65 5.22 -47.08
N THR A 201 50.40 5.67 -47.13
CA THR A 201 49.59 5.98 -45.94
C THR A 201 48.13 5.62 -46.17
N LEU A 202 47.46 5.14 -45.12
CA LEU A 202 46.02 4.94 -45.08
C LEU A 202 45.39 5.96 -44.12
N SER A 203 44.07 6.09 -44.21
CA SER A 203 43.24 6.73 -43.20
C SER A 203 41.97 5.90 -43.05
N ILE A 204 41.52 5.63 -41.84
CA ILE A 204 40.26 4.92 -41.56
C ILE A 204 39.35 5.76 -40.67
N GLU A 205 38.12 6.01 -41.11
CA GLU A 205 37.07 6.60 -40.27
C GLU A 205 36.13 5.50 -39.77
N LYS A 206 35.79 5.51 -38.49
CA LYS A 206 34.82 4.58 -37.89
C LYS A 206 33.66 5.34 -37.26
N THR A 207 32.46 4.93 -37.63
CA THR A 207 31.21 5.50 -37.10
C THR A 207 30.38 4.43 -36.44
N SER A 208 29.60 4.80 -35.43
CA SER A 208 28.66 3.91 -34.77
C SER A 208 27.22 4.43 -34.85
N SER A 209 26.27 3.51 -34.82
CA SER A 209 24.84 3.79 -34.70
C SER A 209 24.20 2.74 -33.81
N LEU A 210 23.58 3.17 -32.72
CA LEU A 210 22.84 2.31 -31.79
C LEU A 210 21.36 2.19 -32.20
N ASP A 211 20.88 0.96 -32.34
CA ASP A 211 19.46 0.63 -32.55
C ASP A 211 18.84 0.12 -31.24
N LEU A 212 17.98 0.94 -30.64
CA LEU A 212 17.24 0.66 -29.39
C LEU A 212 15.87 -0.01 -29.64
N GLY A 213 15.61 -0.46 -30.87
CA GLY A 213 14.33 -1.06 -31.20
C GLY A 213 13.14 -0.10 -31.10
N ALA A 214 11.98 -0.63 -30.71
CA ALA A 214 10.69 0.09 -30.79
C ALA A 214 10.27 0.76 -29.48
N ASP A 215 10.77 0.29 -28.34
CA ASP A 215 10.54 0.87 -27.01
C ASP A 215 11.46 2.07 -26.75
N GLY A 216 12.61 2.15 -27.44
CA GLY A 216 13.56 3.25 -27.32
C GLY A 216 14.33 3.23 -26.00
N ILE A 217 14.39 2.07 -25.33
CA ILE A 217 15.10 1.84 -24.09
C ILE A 217 16.24 0.87 -24.40
N ALA A 218 17.45 1.13 -23.90
CA ALA A 218 18.55 0.20 -24.09
C ALA A 218 18.28 -1.10 -23.32
N THR A 219 18.23 -2.21 -24.05
CA THR A 219 17.99 -3.56 -23.52
C THR A 219 19.03 -4.55 -24.04
N VAL A 220 19.20 -5.64 -23.30
CA VAL A 220 20.13 -6.71 -23.70
C VAL A 220 19.74 -7.26 -25.08
N GLY A 221 20.69 -7.22 -26.01
CA GLY A 221 20.50 -7.66 -27.39
C GLY A 221 20.25 -6.55 -28.41
N ASP A 222 20.05 -5.30 -27.98
CA ASP A 222 20.10 -4.13 -28.87
C ASP A 222 21.45 -4.04 -29.57
N VAL A 223 21.49 -3.44 -30.77
CA VAL A 223 22.64 -3.58 -31.67
C VAL A 223 23.30 -2.25 -31.97
N ILE A 224 24.61 -2.17 -31.74
CA ILE A 224 25.48 -1.15 -32.33
C ILE A 224 25.93 -1.62 -33.71
N THR A 225 25.69 -0.81 -34.73
CA THR A 225 26.25 -1.01 -36.08
C THR A 225 27.44 -0.10 -36.28
N TYR A 226 28.60 -0.68 -36.59
CA TYR A 226 29.81 0.04 -36.96
C TYR A 226 29.96 0.08 -38.49
N ASN A 227 30.39 1.23 -39.01
CA ASN A 227 30.76 1.42 -40.40
C ASN A 227 32.16 2.01 -40.49
N TYR A 228 33.04 1.32 -41.23
CA TYR A 228 34.45 1.69 -41.38
C TYR A 228 34.68 2.14 -42.82
N THR A 229 35.34 3.28 -43.01
CA THR A 229 35.63 3.85 -44.32
C THR A 229 37.13 4.05 -44.43
N VAL A 230 37.79 3.22 -45.23
CA VAL A 230 39.24 3.29 -45.47
C VAL A 230 39.51 4.12 -46.71
N THR A 231 40.50 5.01 -46.64
CA THR A 231 40.97 5.89 -47.71
C THR A 231 42.48 5.75 -47.88
N ASN A 232 42.96 5.59 -49.11
CA ASN A 232 44.38 5.72 -49.40
C ASN A 232 44.74 7.21 -49.50
N THR A 233 45.48 7.70 -48.51
CA THR A 233 45.93 9.10 -48.40
C THR A 233 47.37 9.30 -48.88
N GLY A 234 48.05 8.19 -49.22
CA GLY A 234 49.40 8.17 -49.72
C GLY A 234 49.49 8.42 -51.23
N ASN A 235 50.66 8.14 -51.80
CA ASN A 235 50.92 8.30 -53.23
C ASN A 235 51.21 7.00 -53.99
N VAL A 236 51.17 5.86 -53.32
CA VAL A 236 51.30 4.52 -53.93
C VAL A 236 50.03 3.71 -53.74
N THR A 237 49.81 2.73 -54.62
CA THR A 237 48.76 1.73 -54.46
C THR A 237 49.00 0.90 -53.18
N VAL A 238 47.95 0.65 -52.40
CA VAL A 238 48.01 -0.22 -51.21
C VAL A 238 47.23 -1.50 -51.51
N PHE A 239 47.89 -2.64 -51.38
CA PHE A 239 47.34 -3.96 -51.67
C PHE A 239 46.74 -4.62 -50.42
N ASP A 240 45.80 -5.54 -50.63
CA ASP A 240 45.21 -6.42 -49.60
C ASP A 240 44.61 -5.67 -48.40
N VAL A 241 43.78 -4.64 -48.63
CA VAL A 241 43.30 -3.79 -47.53
C VAL A 241 42.27 -4.52 -46.67
N ASN A 242 42.66 -4.80 -45.42
CA ASN A 242 41.85 -5.46 -44.41
C ASN A 242 41.53 -4.52 -43.23
N VAL A 243 40.42 -4.76 -42.54
CA VAL A 243 40.06 -4.08 -41.29
C VAL A 243 39.87 -5.10 -40.16
N THR A 244 40.49 -4.85 -39.02
CA THR A 244 40.33 -5.66 -37.80
C THR A 244 40.05 -4.79 -36.60
N GLU A 245 39.31 -5.30 -35.62
CA GLU A 245 39.10 -4.60 -34.34
C GLU A 245 40.29 -4.79 -33.40
N ASP A 246 40.60 -3.75 -32.63
CA ASP A 246 41.54 -3.81 -31.52
C ASP A 246 40.80 -4.31 -30.26
N ALA A 247 41.10 -5.55 -29.87
CA ALA A 247 40.53 -6.17 -28.68
C ALA A 247 40.99 -5.52 -27.36
N THR A 248 42.03 -4.68 -27.37
CA THR A 248 42.57 -4.04 -26.17
C THR A 248 41.84 -2.76 -25.79
N ASP A 249 41.28 -2.06 -26.78
CA ASP A 249 40.51 -0.83 -26.59
C ASP A 249 38.99 -1.08 -26.62
N PHE A 250 38.57 -2.30 -26.96
CA PHE A 250 37.17 -2.68 -26.92
C PHE A 250 36.68 -2.86 -25.47
N THR A 251 35.76 -2.00 -25.02
CA THR A 251 35.19 -2.09 -23.65
C THR A 251 33.95 -2.97 -23.57
N GLY A 252 33.38 -3.37 -24.70
CA GLY A 252 32.21 -4.24 -24.73
C GLY A 252 32.51 -5.64 -24.18
N THR A 253 31.58 -6.17 -23.40
CA THR A 253 31.73 -7.43 -22.66
C THR A 253 31.23 -8.66 -23.43
N GLY A 254 30.56 -8.43 -24.57
CA GLY A 254 30.07 -9.45 -25.48
C GLY A 254 31.12 -9.97 -26.46
N VAL A 255 30.66 -10.43 -27.63
CA VAL A 255 31.54 -10.92 -28.70
C VAL A 255 32.12 -9.74 -29.47
N LEU A 256 33.45 -9.66 -29.57
CA LEU A 256 34.15 -8.63 -30.36
C LEU A 256 33.57 -8.57 -31.80
N PRO A 257 33.15 -7.38 -32.29
CA PRO A 257 32.61 -7.24 -33.64
C PRO A 257 33.61 -7.72 -34.69
N THR A 258 33.11 -8.29 -35.79
CA THR A 258 33.94 -8.76 -36.90
C THR A 258 33.64 -7.92 -38.16
N PRO A 259 34.56 -7.05 -38.59
CA PRO A 259 34.42 -6.29 -39.82
C PRO A 259 34.20 -7.21 -41.02
N THR A 260 33.20 -6.88 -41.84
CA THR A 260 32.85 -7.59 -43.07
C THR A 260 32.88 -6.61 -44.23
N TYR A 261 33.57 -6.97 -45.31
CA TYR A 261 33.64 -6.15 -46.52
C TYR A 261 32.24 -5.90 -47.10
N VAL A 262 31.99 -4.65 -47.52
CA VAL A 262 30.73 -4.21 -48.12
C VAL A 262 30.92 -3.78 -49.57
N SER A 263 31.86 -2.87 -49.83
CA SER A 263 32.08 -2.27 -51.16
C SER A 263 33.39 -1.50 -51.25
N GLY A 264 33.77 -1.14 -52.48
CA GLY A 264 34.95 -0.30 -52.77
C GLY A 264 36.18 -1.11 -53.19
N GLY A 265 37.25 -0.39 -53.55
CA GLY A 265 38.51 -0.99 -53.99
C GLY A 265 38.46 -1.61 -55.39
N SER A 266 39.61 -2.13 -55.82
CA SER A 266 39.80 -2.88 -57.07
C SER A 266 40.88 -3.96 -56.89
N ASP A 267 40.93 -4.92 -57.79
CA ASP A 267 41.98 -5.94 -57.86
C ASP A 267 43.02 -5.47 -58.90
N GLU A 268 44.16 -4.95 -58.44
CA GLU A 268 45.19 -4.31 -59.28
C GLU A 268 46.35 -5.24 -59.63
N ASP A 269 46.65 -6.23 -58.80
CA ASP A 269 47.68 -7.22 -59.07
C ASP A 269 47.15 -8.50 -59.76
N GLY A 270 45.83 -8.66 -59.85
CA GLY A 270 45.15 -9.77 -60.50
C GLY A 270 45.06 -11.02 -59.64
N GLU A 271 45.34 -10.89 -58.34
CA GLU A 271 45.24 -11.97 -57.37
C GLU A 271 43.83 -12.07 -56.77
N ALA A 272 43.48 -13.27 -56.31
CA ALA A 272 42.12 -13.57 -55.82
C ALA A 272 42.03 -13.43 -54.30
N ASP A 273 42.51 -12.31 -53.78
CA ASP A 273 42.63 -11.93 -52.36
C ASP A 273 41.80 -10.67 -52.04
N LEU A 274 42.27 -9.83 -51.11
CA LEU A 274 41.50 -8.68 -50.61
C LEU A 274 41.66 -7.49 -51.55
N GLU A 275 40.63 -6.64 -51.61
CA GLU A 275 40.65 -5.49 -52.51
C GLU A 275 41.76 -4.47 -52.20
N ASP A 276 42.35 -3.95 -53.27
CA ASP A 276 43.40 -2.94 -53.28
C ASP A 276 42.83 -1.53 -53.36
N MET A 277 43.67 -0.57 -53.00
CA MET A 277 43.36 0.85 -53.04
C MET A 277 44.38 1.63 -53.86
N ILE A 278 44.02 1.94 -55.10
CA ILE A 278 44.74 2.95 -55.89
C ILE A 278 44.49 4.34 -55.30
N VAL A 279 45.51 5.19 -55.35
CA VAL A 279 45.43 6.61 -54.99
C VAL A 279 44.26 7.29 -55.71
N GLY A 280 43.35 7.89 -54.94
CA GLY A 280 42.21 8.65 -55.46
C GLY A 280 41.06 7.82 -56.07
N SER A 281 41.06 6.48 -55.89
CA SER A 281 40.01 5.59 -56.41
C SER A 281 38.68 5.64 -55.64
N GLY A 282 38.68 6.22 -54.44
CA GLY A 282 37.52 6.27 -53.54
C GLY A 282 37.86 5.68 -52.18
N THR A 283 36.89 4.97 -51.59
CA THR A 283 37.02 4.35 -50.27
C THR A 283 36.66 2.87 -50.31
N ILE A 284 37.22 2.08 -49.40
CA ILE A 284 36.73 0.74 -49.09
C ILE A 284 35.87 0.81 -47.82
N VAL A 285 34.72 0.13 -47.86
CA VAL A 285 33.74 0.14 -46.77
C VAL A 285 33.61 -1.24 -46.16
N TYR A 286 33.71 -1.30 -44.84
CA TYR A 286 33.41 -2.47 -44.01
C TYR A 286 32.24 -2.17 -43.06
N THR A 287 31.58 -3.21 -42.56
CA THR A 287 30.59 -3.08 -41.47
C THR A 287 30.71 -4.20 -40.45
N ALA A 288 30.35 -3.93 -39.21
CA ALA A 288 30.22 -4.92 -38.15
C ALA A 288 29.04 -4.58 -37.23
N THR A 289 28.57 -5.56 -36.47
CA THR A 289 27.50 -5.38 -35.49
C THR A 289 27.91 -5.94 -34.14
N TYR A 290 27.54 -5.25 -33.07
CA TYR A 290 27.75 -5.66 -31.69
C TYR A 290 26.42 -5.65 -30.94
N ALA A 291 26.09 -6.75 -30.25
CA ALA A 291 24.88 -6.85 -29.43
C ALA A 291 25.21 -6.52 -27.98
N LEU A 292 24.46 -5.59 -27.38
CA LEU A 292 24.65 -5.12 -26.01
C LEU A 292 24.41 -6.23 -24.99
N THR A 293 25.22 -6.23 -23.94
CA THR A 293 25.00 -6.98 -22.69
C THR A 293 24.48 -6.04 -21.60
N GLN A 294 24.11 -6.59 -20.43
CA GLN A 294 23.70 -5.76 -19.30
C GLN A 294 24.87 -4.91 -18.76
N GLU A 295 26.08 -5.47 -18.71
CA GLU A 295 27.28 -4.77 -18.23
C GLU A 295 27.63 -3.57 -19.13
N ASP A 296 27.36 -3.66 -20.44
CA ASP A 296 27.54 -2.52 -21.35
C ASP A 296 26.51 -1.39 -21.08
N ILE A 297 25.26 -1.77 -20.77
CA ILE A 297 24.20 -0.82 -20.42
C ILE A 297 24.52 -0.15 -19.08
N ASP A 298 25.01 -0.91 -18.12
CA ASP A 298 25.44 -0.42 -16.80
C ASP A 298 26.67 0.49 -16.90
N ALA A 299 27.60 0.23 -17.83
CA ALA A 299 28.74 1.10 -18.11
C ALA A 299 28.32 2.42 -18.79
N GLY A 300 27.19 2.42 -19.53
CA GLY A 300 26.65 3.59 -20.22
C GLY A 300 27.43 4.02 -21.48
N ILE A 301 28.49 3.29 -21.84
CA ILE A 301 29.33 3.59 -23.00
C ILE A 301 30.06 2.33 -23.50
N VAL A 302 30.13 2.17 -24.82
CA VAL A 302 30.95 1.16 -25.48
C VAL A 302 31.98 1.85 -26.38
N THR A 303 33.25 1.67 -26.05
CA THR A 303 34.41 2.16 -26.77
C THR A 303 34.93 1.07 -27.70
N ASN A 304 35.27 1.42 -28.94
CA ASN A 304 35.72 0.44 -29.93
C ASN A 304 36.71 1.05 -30.94
N GLN A 305 37.93 0.52 -31.03
CA GLN A 305 38.99 0.94 -31.95
C GLN A 305 39.19 -0.11 -33.06
N ALA A 306 39.38 0.32 -34.31
CA ALA A 306 39.74 -0.57 -35.42
C ALA A 306 41.11 -0.20 -36.01
N VAL A 307 41.69 -1.13 -36.76
CA VAL A 307 42.94 -0.95 -37.49
C VAL A 307 42.71 -1.36 -38.95
N ALA A 308 43.03 -0.46 -39.89
CA ALA A 308 43.16 -0.79 -41.30
C ALA A 308 44.61 -1.21 -41.59
N MET A 309 44.79 -2.27 -42.37
CA MET A 309 46.11 -2.80 -42.74
C MET A 309 46.16 -3.15 -44.22
N GLY A 310 47.31 -2.97 -44.85
CA GLY A 310 47.60 -3.41 -46.22
C GLY A 310 49.11 -3.44 -46.47
N THR A 311 49.51 -3.60 -47.73
CA THR A 311 50.91 -3.57 -48.14
C THR A 311 51.19 -2.60 -49.27
N ASP A 312 52.34 -1.93 -49.25
CA ASP A 312 52.80 -1.09 -50.35
C ASP A 312 53.35 -1.94 -51.51
N PRO A 313 53.60 -1.37 -52.71
CA PRO A 313 54.05 -2.13 -53.87
C PRO A 313 55.44 -2.79 -53.73
N LEU A 314 56.21 -2.39 -52.72
CA LEU A 314 57.52 -2.98 -52.39
C LEU A 314 57.43 -3.99 -51.24
N GLY A 315 56.22 -4.28 -50.75
CA GLY A 315 55.93 -5.23 -49.67
C GLY A 315 56.11 -4.67 -48.25
N GLY A 316 56.22 -3.35 -48.09
CA GLY A 316 56.17 -2.69 -46.79
C GLY A 316 54.74 -2.69 -46.22
N GLY A 317 54.61 -2.86 -44.90
CA GLY A 317 53.30 -2.83 -44.24
C GLY A 317 52.80 -1.40 -44.08
N VAL A 318 51.52 -1.18 -44.38
CA VAL A 318 50.81 0.08 -44.18
C VAL A 318 49.68 -0.18 -43.20
N SER A 319 49.56 0.66 -42.18
CA SER A 319 48.47 0.56 -41.21
C SER A 319 48.07 1.92 -40.69
N ASP A 320 46.84 2.00 -40.22
CA ASP A 320 46.25 3.19 -39.62
C ASP A 320 45.18 2.76 -38.61
N ASP A 321 45.09 3.45 -37.49
CA ASP A 321 44.08 3.21 -36.46
C ASP A 321 42.87 4.11 -36.76
N SER A 322 41.65 3.59 -36.59
CA SER A 322 40.43 4.36 -36.90
C SER A 322 40.29 5.65 -36.12
N ASP A 323 39.84 6.69 -36.80
CA ASP A 323 39.41 7.96 -36.21
C ASP A 323 37.89 7.97 -35.96
N ASP A 324 37.45 8.62 -34.88
CA ASP A 324 36.05 9.00 -34.68
C ASP A 324 35.76 10.36 -35.35
N PRO A 325 34.95 10.41 -36.44
CA PRO A 325 34.65 11.67 -37.10
C PRO A 325 33.84 12.65 -36.24
N MET A 326 33.29 12.21 -35.10
CA MET A 326 32.66 13.09 -34.12
C MET A 326 33.69 13.88 -33.27
N ASP A 327 34.94 13.45 -33.19
CA ASP A 327 36.08 14.21 -32.64
C ASP A 327 37.20 14.42 -33.67
N PRO A 328 37.03 15.36 -34.62
CA PRO A 328 38.04 15.65 -35.65
C PRO A 328 39.30 16.36 -35.09
N THR A 329 39.43 16.50 -33.78
CA THR A 329 40.59 17.14 -33.15
C THR A 329 41.61 16.16 -32.60
N SER A 330 41.22 14.89 -32.48
CA SER A 330 42.09 13.76 -32.23
C SER A 330 42.36 12.99 -33.51
N THR A 331 43.43 12.22 -33.52
CA THR A 331 43.72 11.21 -34.53
C THR A 331 43.96 9.90 -33.80
N ASP A 332 43.71 8.78 -34.45
CA ASP A 332 43.82 7.43 -33.92
C ASP A 332 43.00 7.26 -32.62
N ASP A 333 41.77 7.79 -32.59
CA ASP A 333 40.92 7.79 -31.41
C ASP A 333 39.75 6.79 -31.47
N PRO A 334 39.46 6.09 -30.37
CA PRO A 334 38.38 5.10 -30.35
C PRO A 334 37.01 5.73 -30.58
N THR A 335 36.14 5.00 -31.29
CA THR A 335 34.74 5.40 -31.43
C THR A 335 33.96 5.06 -30.16
N ASP A 336 33.45 6.09 -29.50
CA ASP A 336 32.66 5.99 -28.28
C ASP A 336 31.16 6.00 -28.60
N THR A 337 30.46 4.95 -28.20
CA THR A 337 29.00 4.84 -28.36
C THR A 337 28.31 4.97 -27.01
N SER A 338 27.68 6.11 -26.75
CA SER A 338 26.90 6.31 -25.52
C SER A 338 25.63 5.46 -25.51
N ILE A 339 25.39 4.78 -24.38
CA ILE A 339 24.21 3.94 -24.14
C ILE A 339 23.28 4.68 -23.16
N PRO A 340 22.03 4.99 -23.54
CA PRO A 340 21.10 5.67 -22.64
C PRO A 340 20.73 4.81 -21.42
N GLN A 341 20.90 5.39 -20.23
CA GLN A 341 20.49 4.80 -18.96
C GLN A 341 19.22 5.47 -18.43
N SER A 342 18.33 4.67 -17.86
CA SER A 342 17.06 5.05 -17.25
C SER A 342 16.84 4.20 -16.00
N PRO A 343 17.61 4.44 -14.92
CA PRO A 343 17.41 3.75 -13.65
C PRO A 343 16.03 4.07 -13.07
N SER A 344 15.35 3.05 -12.57
CA SER A 344 14.04 3.17 -11.93
C SER A 344 13.79 1.94 -11.07
N MET A 345 13.07 2.11 -9.97
CA MET A 345 12.59 1.01 -9.15
C MET A 345 11.12 1.25 -8.78
N ASP A 346 10.52 0.24 -8.19
CA ASP A 346 9.11 0.21 -7.78
C ASP A 346 9.02 -0.59 -6.48
N ILE A 347 8.25 -0.11 -5.49
CA ILE A 347 8.04 -0.80 -4.21
C ILE A 347 6.55 -0.95 -3.89
N GLU A 348 6.08 -2.20 -3.85
CA GLU A 348 4.74 -2.54 -3.37
C GLU A 348 4.78 -2.87 -1.87
N LYS A 349 3.88 -2.29 -1.07
CA LYS A 349 3.76 -2.55 0.36
C LYS A 349 2.35 -2.98 0.76
N THR A 350 2.25 -4.22 1.22
CA THR A 350 0.97 -4.78 1.69
C THR A 350 0.98 -4.99 3.20
N SER A 351 -0.21 -4.97 3.81
CA SER A 351 -0.40 -5.24 5.24
C SER A 351 -1.35 -6.40 5.50
N SER A 352 -1.16 -7.07 6.64
CA SER A 352 -2.07 -8.10 7.13
C SER A 352 -2.13 -8.02 8.65
N LEU A 353 -3.32 -7.77 9.19
CA LEU A 353 -3.59 -7.76 10.63
C LEU A 353 -4.00 -9.16 11.11
N ASP A 354 -3.29 -9.68 12.10
CA ASP A 354 -3.64 -10.91 12.82
C ASP A 354 -4.42 -10.57 14.10
N THR A 355 -5.74 -10.73 14.07
CA THR A 355 -6.66 -10.53 15.22
C THR A 355 -6.91 -11.80 16.03
N GLY A 356 -6.02 -12.79 15.93
CA GLY A 356 -6.12 -14.00 16.76
C GLY A 356 -7.38 -14.85 16.47
N SER A 357 -8.03 -15.33 17.54
CA SER A 357 -9.11 -16.34 17.45
C SER A 357 -10.53 -15.81 17.64
N ASP A 358 -10.69 -14.66 18.29
CA ASP A 358 -11.97 -13.97 18.46
C ASP A 358 -12.30 -13.07 17.27
N GLY A 359 -11.30 -12.69 16.47
CA GLY A 359 -11.49 -11.89 15.27
C GLY A 359 -11.68 -10.40 15.56
N VAL A 360 -11.37 -9.97 16.78
CA VAL A 360 -11.46 -8.58 17.24
C VAL A 360 -10.04 -8.08 17.49
N ALA A 361 -9.75 -6.83 17.14
CA ALA A 361 -8.41 -6.29 17.35
C ALA A 361 -8.17 -5.98 18.84
N ASP A 362 -7.11 -6.55 19.39
CA ASP A 362 -6.65 -6.38 20.76
C ASP A 362 -5.28 -5.68 20.84
N VAL A 363 -4.99 -5.10 22.00
CA VAL A 363 -3.66 -4.54 22.28
C VAL A 363 -2.60 -5.65 22.21
N GLY A 364 -1.63 -5.47 21.33
CA GLY A 364 -0.54 -6.43 21.08
C GLY A 364 -0.74 -7.34 19.87
N ASP A 365 -1.90 -7.30 19.22
CA ASP A 365 -2.09 -7.93 17.90
C ASP A 365 -1.11 -7.36 16.88
N ILE A 366 -0.73 -8.18 15.90
CA ILE A 366 0.38 -7.89 15.00
C ILE A 366 -0.13 -7.57 13.59
N ILE A 367 0.25 -6.40 13.09
CA ILE A 367 0.26 -6.11 11.65
C ILE A 367 1.59 -6.59 11.09
N THR A 368 1.54 -7.43 10.06
CA THR A 368 2.70 -7.82 9.25
C THR A 368 2.69 -7.02 7.96
N TYR A 369 3.75 -6.26 7.73
CA TYR A 369 4.00 -5.56 6.46
C TYR A 369 4.93 -6.39 5.59
N THR A 370 4.63 -6.49 4.30
CA THR A 370 5.48 -7.09 3.27
C THR A 370 5.80 -6.04 2.24
N TYR A 371 7.09 -5.87 1.93
CA TYR A 371 7.58 -4.91 0.94
C TYR A 371 8.22 -5.69 -0.21
N THR A 372 7.81 -5.41 -1.43
CA THR A 372 8.28 -6.08 -2.64
C THR A 372 8.88 -5.04 -3.58
N VAL A 373 10.19 -5.08 -3.75
CA VAL A 373 10.93 -4.13 -4.57
C VAL A 373 11.25 -4.74 -5.93
N THR A 374 11.01 -4.00 -7.01
CA THR A 374 11.23 -4.40 -8.41
C THR A 374 12.10 -3.39 -9.14
N ASN A 375 13.08 -3.86 -9.94
CA ASN A 375 13.82 -3.00 -10.87
C ASN A 375 12.99 -2.78 -12.13
N THR A 376 12.46 -1.58 -12.32
CA THR A 376 11.67 -1.17 -13.48
C THR A 376 12.49 -0.41 -14.52
N GLY A 377 13.75 -0.08 -14.20
CA GLY A 377 14.71 0.56 -15.08
C GLY A 377 15.43 -0.40 -16.01
N ASN A 378 16.47 0.10 -16.67
CA ASN A 378 17.29 -0.66 -17.61
C ASN A 378 18.74 -0.89 -17.17
N VAL A 379 19.11 -0.45 -15.97
CA VAL A 379 20.43 -0.69 -15.36
C VAL A 379 20.30 -1.50 -14.09
N THR A 380 21.35 -2.21 -13.70
CA THR A 380 21.48 -2.86 -12.40
C THR A 380 21.44 -1.80 -11.29
N LEU A 381 20.70 -2.06 -10.21
CA LEU A 381 20.65 -1.20 -9.03
C LEU A 381 21.39 -1.87 -7.88
N PHE A 382 22.15 -1.08 -7.12
CA PHE A 382 23.00 -1.55 -6.03
C PHE A 382 22.45 -1.12 -4.66
N ASP A 383 22.83 -1.88 -3.63
CA ASP A 383 22.59 -1.55 -2.22
C ASP A 383 21.10 -1.31 -1.86
N ILE A 384 20.19 -2.21 -2.28
CA ILE A 384 18.76 -1.99 -2.08
C ILE A 384 18.43 -2.00 -0.57
N ASN A 385 17.80 -0.93 -0.11
CA ASN A 385 17.41 -0.75 1.28
C ASN A 385 15.98 -0.19 1.38
N VAL A 386 15.19 -0.73 2.30
CA VAL A 386 13.82 -0.26 2.57
C VAL A 386 13.76 0.39 3.94
N THR A 387 13.21 1.59 4.02
CA THR A 387 12.97 2.32 5.27
C THR A 387 11.53 2.80 5.36
N GLU A 388 10.98 2.85 6.57
CA GLU A 388 9.66 3.44 6.78
C GLU A 388 9.73 4.98 6.80
N ASP A 389 8.72 5.63 6.22
CA ASP A 389 8.49 7.06 6.41
C ASP A 389 7.76 7.30 7.74
N ALA A 390 8.47 7.89 8.68
CA ALA A 390 7.93 8.25 9.98
C ALA A 390 6.88 9.38 9.92
N ALA A 391 6.80 10.13 8.82
CA ALA A 391 5.82 11.19 8.64
C ALA A 391 4.41 10.64 8.32
N ASP A 392 4.35 9.55 7.58
CA ASP A 392 3.09 8.94 7.11
C ASP A 392 2.66 7.72 7.94
N PHE A 393 3.46 7.37 8.96
CA PHE A 393 3.09 6.38 9.95
C PHE A 393 2.21 6.98 11.07
N THR A 394 0.94 6.57 11.13
CA THR A 394 0.00 7.03 12.18
C THR A 394 0.00 6.18 13.44
N GLY A 395 0.65 5.02 13.42
CA GLY A 395 0.74 4.14 14.59
C GLY A 395 1.46 4.79 15.75
N THR A 396 0.96 4.57 16.95
CA THR A 396 1.44 5.22 18.19
C THR A 396 2.55 4.46 18.91
N GLY A 397 2.87 3.24 18.45
CA GLY A 397 3.90 2.35 18.97
C GLY A 397 5.30 2.62 18.40
N ILE A 398 6.11 1.56 18.32
CA ILE A 398 7.45 1.63 17.72
C ILE A 398 7.31 1.51 16.21
N LEU A 399 7.88 2.46 15.46
CA LEU A 399 7.92 2.42 13.99
C LEU A 399 8.46 1.05 13.51
N PRO A 400 7.75 0.34 12.62
CA PRO A 400 8.22 -0.94 12.07
C PRO A 400 9.61 -0.79 11.44
N THR A 401 10.43 -1.84 11.54
CA THR A 401 11.77 -1.86 10.94
C THR A 401 11.81 -2.95 9.86
N PRO A 402 11.86 -2.58 8.56
CA PRO A 402 12.00 -3.53 7.48
C PRO A 402 13.24 -4.41 7.67
N THR A 403 13.06 -5.72 7.47
CA THR A 403 14.12 -6.72 7.55
C THR A 403 14.11 -7.53 6.27
N TYR A 404 15.29 -7.68 5.65
CA TYR A 404 15.47 -8.47 4.43
C TYR A 404 15.01 -9.92 4.65
N VAL A 405 14.31 -10.48 3.66
CA VAL A 405 13.83 -11.86 3.65
C VAL A 405 14.45 -12.67 2.52
N SER A 406 14.39 -12.17 1.28
CA SER A 406 14.83 -12.90 0.09
C SER A 406 14.91 -12.03 -1.15
N GLY A 407 15.62 -12.52 -2.18
CA GLY A 407 15.73 -11.87 -3.49
C GLY A 407 17.07 -11.18 -3.68
N GLY A 408 17.32 -10.67 -4.88
CA GLY A 408 18.56 -9.98 -5.23
C GLY A 408 19.79 -10.90 -5.33
N SER A 409 20.92 -10.28 -5.67
CA SER A 409 22.25 -10.90 -5.78
C SER A 409 23.33 -9.88 -5.40
N ASP A 410 24.57 -10.35 -5.28
CA ASP A 410 25.74 -9.50 -5.06
C ASP A 410 26.49 -9.41 -6.41
N GLU A 411 26.32 -8.29 -7.12
CA GLU A 411 26.81 -8.11 -8.49
C GLU A 411 28.16 -7.38 -8.55
N ASP A 412 28.49 -6.54 -7.57
CA ASP A 412 29.79 -5.87 -7.49
C ASP A 412 30.83 -6.63 -6.65
N GLY A 413 30.42 -7.69 -5.95
CA GLY A 413 31.28 -8.53 -5.12
C GLY A 413 31.60 -7.92 -3.76
N GLU A 414 30.90 -6.85 -3.37
CA GLU A 414 31.01 -6.23 -2.08
C GLU A 414 30.11 -6.93 -1.05
N ALA A 415 30.53 -6.91 0.22
CA ALA A 415 29.84 -7.63 1.29
C ALA A 415 28.81 -6.72 2.00
N ASP A 416 27.95 -6.07 1.22
CA ASP A 416 26.92 -5.11 1.62
C ASP A 416 25.50 -5.61 1.28
N LEU A 417 24.58 -4.71 0.91
CA LEU A 417 23.16 -5.03 0.72
C LEU A 417 22.94 -5.65 -0.67
N GLU A 418 21.86 -6.39 -0.84
CA GLU A 418 21.59 -7.05 -2.11
C GLU A 418 21.29 -6.06 -3.25
N ASP A 419 21.85 -6.37 -4.42
CA ASP A 419 21.67 -5.69 -5.69
C ASP A 419 20.51 -6.31 -6.48
N MET A 420 20.04 -5.56 -7.48
CA MET A 420 18.88 -5.92 -8.28
C MET A 420 19.16 -5.71 -9.77
N ILE A 421 19.47 -6.82 -10.46
CA ILE A 421 19.60 -6.84 -11.92
C ILE A 421 18.22 -6.69 -12.57
N VAL A 422 18.17 -6.00 -13.70
CA VAL A 422 16.99 -5.88 -14.56
C VAL A 422 16.38 -7.25 -14.86
N GLY A 423 15.10 -7.44 -14.54
CA GLY A 423 14.35 -8.67 -14.85
C GLY A 423 14.72 -9.91 -14.00
N SER A 424 15.52 -9.78 -12.95
CA SER A 424 15.94 -10.89 -12.09
C SER A 424 14.88 -11.37 -11.08
N GLY A 425 13.81 -10.60 -10.87
CA GLY A 425 12.75 -10.87 -9.90
C GLY A 425 12.54 -9.69 -8.97
N THR A 426 12.23 -9.96 -7.71
CA THR A 426 11.98 -8.95 -6.68
C THR A 426 12.83 -9.18 -5.44
N ILE A 427 13.09 -8.12 -4.67
CA ILE A 427 13.64 -8.19 -3.32
C ILE A 427 12.51 -8.00 -2.31
N VAL A 428 12.45 -8.86 -1.30
CA VAL A 428 11.37 -8.89 -0.31
C VAL A 428 11.90 -8.55 1.08
N TYR A 429 11.25 -7.58 1.73
CA TYR A 429 11.43 -7.24 3.14
C TYR A 429 10.14 -7.55 3.91
N THR A 430 10.25 -7.70 5.23
CA THR A 430 9.09 -7.75 6.13
C THR A 430 9.33 -6.92 7.38
N ALA A 431 8.25 -6.42 7.98
CA ALA A 431 8.26 -5.80 9.29
C ALA A 431 6.99 -6.16 10.06
N THR A 432 7.05 -6.05 11.38
CA THR A 432 5.88 -6.29 12.25
C THR A 432 5.65 -5.09 13.14
N TYR A 433 4.37 -4.75 13.34
CA TYR A 433 3.93 -3.70 14.25
C TYR A 433 2.90 -4.25 15.22
N ALA A 434 3.08 -3.99 16.52
CA ALA A 434 2.13 -4.41 17.56
C ALA A 434 1.17 -3.26 17.88
N LEU A 435 -0.14 -3.53 17.80
CA LEU A 435 -1.18 -2.54 18.05
C LEU A 435 -1.14 -2.01 19.49
N THR A 436 -1.42 -0.72 19.63
CA THR A 436 -1.74 -0.09 20.93
C THR A 436 -3.22 0.27 20.99
N GLN A 437 -3.72 0.60 22.19
CA GLN A 437 -5.12 1.01 22.34
C GLN A 437 -5.46 2.26 21.52
N ALA A 438 -4.54 3.22 21.41
CA ALA A 438 -4.78 4.43 20.65
C ALA A 438 -4.91 4.15 19.14
N ASP A 439 -4.29 3.08 18.65
CA ASP A 439 -4.43 2.66 17.26
C ASP A 439 -5.81 2.03 17.00
N ILE A 440 -6.28 1.18 17.93
CA ILE A 440 -7.62 0.58 17.87
C ILE A 440 -8.69 1.68 17.96
N ASP A 441 -8.49 2.67 18.83
CA ASP A 441 -9.37 3.83 18.96
C ASP A 441 -9.35 4.73 17.71
N ALA A 442 -8.28 4.72 16.91
CA ALA A 442 -8.21 5.45 15.64
C ALA A 442 -8.92 4.72 14.50
N GLY A 443 -9.01 3.38 14.57
CA GLY A 443 -9.71 2.53 13.59
C GLY A 443 -8.97 2.33 12.26
N ILE A 444 -7.83 2.99 12.05
CA ILE A 444 -7.00 2.84 10.85
C ILE A 444 -5.55 3.23 11.15
N ILE A 445 -4.60 2.45 10.60
CA ILE A 445 -3.18 2.82 10.55
C ILE A 445 -2.78 3.04 9.09
N THR A 446 -2.13 4.17 8.82
CA THR A 446 -1.48 4.46 7.55
C THR A 446 0.02 4.25 7.71
N ASN A 447 0.68 3.75 6.67
CA ASN A 447 2.11 3.49 6.71
C ASN A 447 2.71 3.51 5.29
N GLN A 448 3.72 4.34 5.03
CA GLN A 448 4.43 4.39 3.73
C GLN A 448 5.92 4.08 3.93
N ALA A 449 6.53 3.36 2.99
CA ALA A 449 7.95 3.06 3.00
C ALA A 449 8.64 3.69 1.79
N VAL A 450 9.96 3.75 1.84
CA VAL A 450 10.81 4.22 0.74
C VAL A 450 11.86 3.15 0.46
N ALA A 451 11.93 2.69 -0.78
CA ALA A 451 13.04 1.91 -1.27
C ALA A 451 14.14 2.85 -1.78
N ASN A 452 15.39 2.55 -1.46
CA ASN A 452 16.55 3.33 -1.89
C ASN A 452 17.61 2.39 -2.45
N GLY A 453 18.35 2.85 -3.45
CA GLY A 453 19.54 2.19 -4.00
C GLY A 453 20.37 3.17 -4.82
N THR A 454 21.36 2.65 -5.53
CA THR A 454 22.17 3.44 -6.46
C THR A 454 22.26 2.81 -7.84
N ASP A 455 22.33 3.64 -8.88
CA ASP A 455 22.66 3.20 -10.24
C ASP A 455 24.18 2.89 -10.38
N PRO A 456 24.63 2.27 -11.47
CA PRO A 456 26.04 1.88 -11.64
C PRO A 456 27.02 3.06 -11.73
N LEU A 457 26.53 4.28 -11.97
CA LEU A 457 27.34 5.50 -12.00
C LEU A 457 27.28 6.27 -10.65
N GLY A 458 26.64 5.68 -9.63
CA GLY A 458 26.52 6.22 -8.28
C GLY A 458 25.40 7.26 -8.11
N GLY A 459 24.48 7.38 -9.05
CA GLY A 459 23.26 8.16 -8.91
C GLY A 459 22.29 7.49 -7.94
N SER A 460 21.59 8.28 -7.12
CA SER A 460 20.59 7.74 -6.19
C SER A 460 19.29 7.41 -6.91
N VAL A 461 18.73 6.25 -6.61
CA VAL A 461 17.43 5.80 -7.10
C VAL A 461 16.56 5.53 -5.87
N SER A 462 15.34 6.05 -5.88
CA SER A 462 14.41 5.85 -4.78
C SER A 462 13.00 5.83 -5.29
N ASP A 463 12.13 5.17 -4.54
CA ASP A 463 10.72 5.04 -4.84
C ASP A 463 9.94 4.95 -3.52
N ASP A 464 8.80 5.66 -3.46
CA ASP A 464 7.89 5.63 -2.32
C ASP A 464 6.86 4.53 -2.55
N SER A 465 6.55 3.74 -1.52
CA SER A 465 5.73 2.55 -1.69
C SER A 465 4.30 2.88 -2.09
N ASP A 466 3.68 1.98 -2.85
CA ASP A 466 2.23 1.86 -3.04
C ASP A 466 1.62 0.75 -2.16
N ASP A 467 0.29 0.64 -2.12
CA ASP A 467 -0.42 -0.41 -1.39
C ASP A 467 -0.87 -1.63 -2.23
N GLY A 468 -0.56 -1.62 -3.53
CA GLY A 468 -0.97 -2.62 -4.51
C GLY A 468 -2.46 -2.61 -4.91
N ASP A 469 -3.28 -1.67 -4.42
CA ASP A 469 -4.69 -1.50 -4.80
C ASP A 469 -4.92 -0.38 -5.81
N ASP A 470 -4.61 -0.65 -7.09
CA ASP A 470 -4.86 0.24 -8.23
C ASP A 470 -6.34 0.65 -8.46
N ILE A 471 -7.29 0.15 -7.66
CA ILE A 471 -8.73 0.39 -7.82
C ILE A 471 -9.16 1.68 -7.14
N ASP A 472 -8.39 2.19 -6.19
CA ASP A 472 -8.74 3.35 -5.36
C ASP A 472 -8.60 4.69 -6.12
N GLY A 473 -7.92 4.68 -7.26
CA GLY A 473 -7.73 5.82 -8.16
C GLY A 473 -6.31 6.37 -8.22
N ASN A 474 -5.40 5.84 -7.40
CA ASN A 474 -3.96 5.97 -7.54
C ASN A 474 -3.38 4.68 -8.14
N THR A 475 -2.28 4.79 -8.87
CA THR A 475 -1.60 3.64 -9.52
C THR A 475 -0.07 3.79 -9.43
N GLU A 476 0.36 4.65 -8.52
CA GLU A 476 1.74 4.99 -8.17
C GLU A 476 1.71 5.12 -6.63
N ASP A 477 2.49 6.02 -6.06
CA ASP A 477 2.79 6.05 -4.63
C ASP A 477 1.61 6.48 -3.74
N ASP A 478 1.25 5.65 -2.76
CA ASP A 478 0.35 5.97 -1.65
C ASP A 478 0.60 5.17 -0.35
N VAL A 479 -0.09 5.61 0.69
CA VAL A 479 0.03 5.01 2.01
C VAL A 479 -0.72 3.69 2.08
N THR A 480 -0.07 2.65 2.61
CA THR A 480 -0.76 1.40 2.94
C THR A 480 -1.70 1.63 4.11
N ASN A 481 -3.00 1.45 3.87
CA ASN A 481 -4.05 1.58 4.87
C ASN A 481 -4.40 0.24 5.49
N THR A 482 -4.26 0.12 6.82
CA THR A 482 -4.71 -1.05 7.58
C THR A 482 -5.92 -0.68 8.43
N GLU A 483 -7.10 -1.10 7.98
CA GLU A 483 -8.35 -0.90 8.74
C GLU A 483 -8.38 -1.78 9.99
N ILE A 484 -8.82 -1.20 11.11
CA ILE A 484 -8.98 -1.86 12.40
C ILE A 484 -10.46 -1.78 12.77
N ILE A 485 -11.10 -2.94 12.91
CA ILE A 485 -12.52 -3.03 13.22
C ILE A 485 -12.74 -2.59 14.68
N GLN A 486 -13.55 -1.56 14.86
CA GLN A 486 -13.98 -1.05 16.15
C GLN A 486 -15.31 -1.69 16.56
N VAL A 487 -15.37 -2.22 17.78
CA VAL A 487 -16.53 -2.89 18.38
C VAL A 487 -16.75 -2.29 19.78
N PRO A 488 -17.38 -1.11 19.88
CA PRO A 488 -17.73 -0.52 21.16
C PRO A 488 -18.87 -1.29 21.83
N MET A 489 -18.69 -1.69 23.09
CA MET A 489 -19.71 -2.34 23.93
C MET A 489 -19.50 -1.94 25.39
N ILE A 490 -20.60 -1.81 26.13
CA ILE A 490 -20.61 -1.48 27.55
C ILE A 490 -21.57 -2.41 28.27
N SER A 491 -21.28 -2.75 29.53
CA SER A 491 -22.15 -3.55 30.39
C SER A 491 -22.45 -2.79 31.68
N LEU A 492 -23.70 -2.84 32.14
CA LEU A 492 -24.18 -2.27 33.39
C LEU A 492 -24.82 -3.36 34.25
N ILE A 493 -24.27 -3.58 35.43
CA ILE A 493 -24.92 -4.39 36.46
C ILE A 493 -25.51 -3.47 37.51
N LYS A 494 -26.75 -3.76 37.93
CA LYS A 494 -27.44 -3.07 39.02
C LYS A 494 -27.95 -4.10 40.03
N THR A 495 -27.55 -3.91 41.29
CA THR A 495 -28.01 -4.78 42.38
C THR A 495 -28.35 -3.96 43.62
N THR A 496 -29.12 -4.55 44.52
CA THR A 496 -29.39 -3.97 45.84
C THR A 496 -28.45 -4.51 46.91
N LEU A 497 -28.09 -3.65 47.86
CA LEU A 497 -27.61 -4.08 49.15
C LEU A 497 -28.76 -4.69 49.98
N PRO A 498 -28.48 -5.57 50.95
CA PRO A 498 -29.50 -6.07 51.88
C PRO A 498 -30.29 -4.93 52.52
N LEU A 499 -31.62 -5.09 52.64
CA LEU A 499 -32.46 -4.12 53.32
C LEU A 499 -32.09 -4.03 54.80
N GLU A 500 -32.00 -2.80 55.28
CA GLU A 500 -31.72 -2.45 56.67
C GLU A 500 -32.86 -1.58 57.21
N ASP A 501 -33.12 -1.65 58.51
CA ASP A 501 -34.02 -0.74 59.22
C ASP A 501 -33.34 0.63 59.35
N THR A 502 -33.63 1.51 58.40
CA THR A 502 -33.04 2.84 58.28
C THR A 502 -33.87 3.91 58.97
N ASN A 503 -35.18 3.69 59.15
CA ASN A 503 -36.08 4.62 59.84
C ASN A 503 -36.11 4.40 61.37
N GLY A 504 -35.62 3.24 61.85
CA GLY A 504 -35.51 2.87 63.25
C GLY A 504 -36.80 2.31 63.88
N ASP A 505 -37.72 1.77 63.08
CA ASP A 505 -38.99 1.20 63.55
C ASP A 505 -38.89 -0.28 63.98
N GLY A 506 -37.74 -0.92 63.73
CA GLY A 506 -37.44 -2.31 64.07
C GLY A 506 -37.79 -3.32 62.97
N ILE A 507 -38.23 -2.88 61.79
CA ILE A 507 -38.72 -3.71 60.69
C ILE A 507 -38.04 -3.26 59.38
N ALA A 508 -37.01 -4.00 58.95
CA ALA A 508 -36.37 -3.71 57.66
C ALA A 508 -37.33 -3.90 56.48
N GLY A 509 -37.29 -2.95 55.54
CA GLY A 509 -38.13 -2.96 54.34
C GLY A 509 -39.55 -2.42 54.58
N SER A 510 -39.76 -1.64 55.64
CA SER A 510 -41.03 -0.99 55.96
C SER A 510 -41.15 0.39 55.30
N LEU A 511 -42.23 1.13 55.59
CA LEU A 511 -42.49 2.45 55.03
C LEU A 511 -41.38 3.44 55.44
N GLY A 512 -40.77 4.10 54.45
CA GLY A 512 -39.69 5.08 54.69
C GLY A 512 -38.30 4.46 54.85
N ASP A 513 -38.15 3.14 54.76
CA ASP A 513 -36.84 2.52 54.69
C ASP A 513 -36.15 2.76 53.34
N ILE A 514 -34.82 2.69 53.31
CA ILE A 514 -34.02 2.99 52.12
C ILE A 514 -33.51 1.70 51.44
N ILE A 515 -33.87 1.52 50.18
CA ILE A 515 -33.20 0.60 49.26
C ILE A 515 -31.94 1.27 48.74
N SER A 516 -30.78 0.61 48.89
CA SER A 516 -29.51 1.10 48.35
C SER A 516 -29.09 0.24 47.15
N TYR A 517 -28.91 0.88 45.99
CA TYR A 517 -28.45 0.27 44.75
C TYR A 517 -26.96 0.53 44.53
N VAL A 518 -26.26 -0.49 44.06
CA VAL A 518 -24.88 -0.42 43.59
C VAL A 518 -24.83 -0.72 42.09
N PHE A 519 -23.94 -0.04 41.39
CA PHE A 519 -23.74 -0.20 39.96
C PHE A 519 -22.32 -0.69 39.67
N VAL A 520 -22.18 -1.55 38.68
CA VAL A 520 -20.89 -1.95 38.11
C VAL A 520 -20.96 -1.68 36.61
N VAL A 521 -20.05 -0.87 36.11
CA VAL A 521 -19.95 -0.50 34.70
C VAL A 521 -18.66 -1.10 34.14
N GLU A 522 -18.76 -1.85 33.05
CA GLU A 522 -17.62 -2.49 32.38
C GLU A 522 -17.59 -2.11 30.90
N ASN A 523 -16.41 -1.76 30.38
CA ASN A 523 -16.22 -1.66 28.93
C ASN A 523 -15.89 -3.05 28.38
N THR A 524 -16.88 -3.69 27.76
CA THR A 524 -16.76 -5.04 27.18
C THR A 524 -16.33 -5.01 25.71
N GLY A 525 -16.23 -3.82 25.10
CA GLY A 525 -15.76 -3.63 23.73
C GLY A 525 -14.24 -3.54 23.61
N ASN A 526 -13.75 -3.32 22.38
CA ASN A 526 -12.30 -3.20 22.09
C ASN A 526 -11.78 -1.76 21.96
N VAL A 527 -12.66 -0.77 22.08
CA VAL A 527 -12.30 0.66 22.03
C VAL A 527 -12.44 1.32 23.39
N THR A 528 -11.68 2.37 23.64
CA THR A 528 -11.80 3.21 24.83
C THR A 528 -13.15 3.94 24.83
N LEU A 529 -13.92 3.79 25.90
CA LEU A 529 -15.16 4.52 26.11
C LEU A 529 -14.92 5.76 26.97
N THR A 530 -15.62 6.86 26.68
CA THR A 530 -15.53 8.11 27.44
C THR A 530 -16.90 8.68 27.80
N ASN A 531 -16.93 9.65 28.72
CA ASN A 531 -18.15 10.32 29.18
C ASN A 531 -19.28 9.35 29.57
N ILE A 532 -18.95 8.34 30.38
CA ILE A 532 -19.90 7.30 30.72
C ILE A 532 -20.86 7.79 31.81
N GLU A 533 -22.15 7.86 31.50
CA GLU A 533 -23.21 8.33 32.39
C GLU A 533 -24.22 7.20 32.67
N VAL A 534 -24.76 7.18 33.89
CA VAL A 534 -25.86 6.27 34.26
C VAL A 534 -27.10 7.11 34.54
N GLU A 535 -28.23 6.70 33.96
CA GLU A 535 -29.55 7.27 34.23
C GLU A 535 -30.47 6.22 34.86
N ASP A 536 -31.15 6.61 35.94
CA ASP A 536 -32.18 5.80 36.60
C ASP A 536 -33.48 6.61 36.64
N LEU A 537 -34.52 6.09 35.98
CA LEU A 537 -35.79 6.78 35.79
C LEU A 537 -36.83 6.44 36.88
N LEU A 538 -36.49 5.65 37.91
CA LEU A 538 -37.40 5.32 38.99
C LEU A 538 -37.83 6.60 39.75
N PRO A 539 -39.12 6.99 39.77
CA PRO A 539 -39.55 8.22 40.42
C PRO A 539 -39.25 8.22 41.92
N GLY A 540 -38.49 9.21 42.40
CA GLY A 540 -38.09 9.31 43.82
C GLY A 540 -36.73 8.72 44.13
N ILE A 541 -36.04 8.12 43.16
CA ILE A 541 -34.66 7.69 43.31
C ILE A 541 -33.72 8.88 43.45
N ASN A 542 -32.73 8.74 44.33
CA ASN A 542 -31.63 9.66 44.49
C ASN A 542 -30.34 8.98 44.00
N LEU A 543 -30.06 9.14 42.71
CA LEU A 543 -28.83 8.70 42.07
C LEU A 543 -27.69 9.69 42.33
N VAL A 544 -26.55 9.17 42.76
CA VAL A 544 -25.33 9.94 43.03
C VAL A 544 -24.19 9.33 42.22
N GLY A 545 -23.51 10.19 41.47
CA GLY A 545 -22.35 9.87 40.66
C GLY A 545 -22.02 11.04 39.74
N GLY A 546 -21.04 10.87 38.88
CA GLY A 546 -20.77 11.77 37.77
C GLY A 546 -20.28 10.94 36.58
N PRO A 547 -20.07 11.56 35.41
CA PRO A 547 -19.57 10.80 34.28
C PRO A 547 -18.23 10.15 34.63
N ILE A 548 -18.09 8.85 34.40
CA ILE A 548 -16.79 8.20 34.41
C ILE A 548 -16.06 8.76 33.18
N ALA A 549 -14.90 9.36 33.40
CA ALA A 549 -14.21 10.08 32.34
C ALA A 549 -13.79 9.16 31.19
N GLN A 550 -13.33 7.95 31.52
CA GLN A 550 -12.82 6.98 30.58
C GLN A 550 -12.84 5.57 31.19
N LEU A 551 -13.12 4.56 30.36
CA LEU A 551 -12.85 3.14 30.61
C LEU A 551 -12.12 2.55 29.41
N LEU A 552 -10.92 2.01 29.62
CA LEU A 552 -10.23 1.19 28.62
C LEU A 552 -10.97 -0.16 28.46
N PRO A 553 -10.78 -0.87 27.34
CA PRO A 553 -11.29 -2.23 27.18
C PRO A 553 -10.98 -3.13 28.38
N GLY A 554 -12.00 -3.81 28.89
CA GLY A 554 -11.95 -4.68 30.07
C GLY A 554 -11.80 -3.97 31.42
N GLU A 555 -11.81 -2.63 31.47
CA GLU A 555 -11.85 -1.90 32.74
C GLU A 555 -13.25 -1.88 33.33
N VAL A 556 -13.30 -2.01 34.65
CA VAL A 556 -14.53 -2.06 35.46
C VAL A 556 -14.52 -0.94 36.49
N ASP A 557 -15.60 -0.16 36.55
CA ASP A 557 -15.89 0.77 37.65
C ASP A 557 -17.08 0.26 38.47
N SER A 558 -16.89 0.10 39.78
CA SER A 558 -17.93 -0.33 40.71
C SER A 558 -18.15 0.68 41.85
N THR A 559 -17.75 1.94 41.65
CA THR A 559 -17.64 2.90 42.77
C THR A 559 -18.16 4.30 42.47
N THR A 560 -18.30 4.66 41.19
CA THR A 560 -18.69 6.00 40.78
C THR A 560 -20.18 6.25 40.98
N PHE A 561 -21.02 5.24 40.73
CA PHE A 561 -22.48 5.36 40.82
C PHE A 561 -23.04 4.59 42.02
N THR A 562 -23.97 5.24 42.74
CA THR A 562 -24.81 4.64 43.78
C THR A 562 -26.18 5.29 43.75
N ALA A 563 -27.23 4.57 44.10
CA ALA A 563 -28.56 5.17 44.22
C ALA A 563 -29.26 4.73 45.50
N THR A 564 -30.15 5.60 45.98
CA THR A 564 -30.98 5.34 47.17
C THR A 564 -32.43 5.62 46.84
N TYR A 565 -33.33 4.77 47.30
CA TYR A 565 -34.78 4.89 47.09
C TYR A 565 -35.50 4.69 48.42
N GLU A 566 -36.38 5.62 48.79
CA GLU A 566 -37.20 5.54 49.99
C GLU A 566 -38.49 4.76 49.68
N ILE A 567 -38.74 3.67 50.41
CA ILE A 567 -39.91 2.81 50.25
C ILE A 567 -41.19 3.60 50.55
N THR A 568 -42.12 3.58 49.59
CA THR A 568 -43.41 4.25 49.66
C THR A 568 -44.55 3.29 49.97
N GLN A 569 -45.73 3.85 50.27
CA GLN A 569 -46.92 3.02 50.51
C GLN A 569 -47.30 2.20 49.28
N VAL A 570 -47.11 2.74 48.07
CA VAL A 570 -47.42 2.02 46.83
C VAL A 570 -46.54 0.78 46.70
N ASP A 571 -45.28 0.86 47.13
CA ASP A 571 -44.34 -0.28 47.07
C ASP A 571 -44.73 -1.38 48.07
N LEU A 572 -45.18 -0.99 49.26
CA LEU A 572 -45.73 -1.94 50.23
C LEU A 572 -47.01 -2.60 49.70
N ASP A 573 -47.89 -1.83 49.06
CA ASP A 573 -49.11 -2.35 48.48
C ASP A 573 -48.84 -3.30 47.29
N THR A 574 -47.74 -3.12 46.55
CA THR A 574 -47.31 -4.04 45.48
C THR A 574 -46.47 -5.22 45.98
N GLY A 575 -45.78 -5.07 47.10
CA GLY A 575 -44.92 -6.11 47.70
C GLY A 575 -43.45 -6.08 47.26
N PHE A 576 -43.10 -5.24 46.29
CA PHE A 576 -41.75 -5.12 45.75
C PHE A 576 -41.55 -3.80 45.00
N VAL A 577 -40.28 -3.42 44.83
CA VAL A 577 -39.83 -2.33 43.95
C VAL A 577 -39.10 -2.96 42.75
N ILE A 578 -39.54 -2.62 41.53
CA ILE A 578 -38.81 -2.97 40.29
C ILE A 578 -38.01 -1.75 39.88
N ASN A 579 -36.72 -1.93 39.61
CA ASN A 579 -35.85 -0.84 39.19
C ASN A 579 -34.87 -1.27 38.08
N SER A 580 -34.73 -0.44 37.05
CA SER A 580 -33.77 -0.62 35.95
C SER A 580 -33.08 0.72 35.67
N ALA A 581 -31.84 0.69 35.21
CA ALA A 581 -31.07 1.87 34.83
C ALA A 581 -30.46 1.67 33.45
N ASN A 582 -30.10 2.75 32.78
CA ASN A 582 -29.38 2.71 31.52
C ASN A 582 -28.01 3.35 31.70
N VAL A 583 -27.00 2.83 31.01
CA VAL A 583 -25.71 3.48 30.85
C VAL A 583 -25.55 3.97 29.42
N THR A 584 -24.90 5.13 29.26
CA THR A 584 -24.52 5.68 27.96
C THR A 584 -23.05 6.05 27.97
N ALA A 585 -22.34 5.83 26.86
CA ALA A 585 -20.94 6.16 26.71
C ALA A 585 -20.60 6.57 25.28
N GLU A 586 -19.56 7.37 25.13
CA GLU A 586 -19.02 7.79 23.83
C GLU A 586 -17.92 6.82 23.38
N SER A 587 -18.07 6.30 22.16
CA SER A 587 -16.98 5.61 21.47
C SER A 587 -16.02 6.62 20.81
N PRO A 588 -14.80 6.22 20.40
CA PRO A 588 -13.89 7.11 19.70
C PRO A 588 -14.53 7.70 18.43
N GLY A 589 -14.57 9.03 18.35
CA GLY A 589 -15.20 9.75 17.23
C GLY A 589 -16.70 10.07 17.40
N GLY A 590 -17.33 9.59 18.47
CA GLY A 590 -18.72 9.93 18.82
C GLY A 590 -18.93 11.42 19.12
N ASP A 591 -20.13 11.93 18.85
CA ASP A 591 -20.54 13.29 19.15
C ASP A 591 -21.38 13.35 20.43
N LEU A 592 -20.82 13.94 21.49
CA LEU A 592 -21.51 14.25 22.76
C LEU A 592 -22.88 14.95 22.60
N GLY A 593 -23.15 15.58 21.46
CA GLY A 593 -24.42 16.22 21.14
C GLY A 593 -25.46 15.34 20.43
N ASP A 594 -25.09 14.14 19.98
CA ASP A 594 -25.91 13.23 19.19
C ASP A 594 -26.11 11.88 19.90
N PRO A 595 -27.17 11.73 20.71
CA PRO A 595 -27.45 10.46 21.35
C PRO A 595 -27.78 9.32 20.37
N THR A 596 -27.68 9.46 19.05
CA THR A 596 -27.88 8.31 18.15
C THR A 596 -26.62 7.47 17.94
N ASP A 597 -25.44 7.95 18.36
CA ASP A 597 -24.17 7.23 18.23
C ASP A 597 -23.58 6.73 19.58
N ASP A 598 -24.15 7.11 20.73
CA ASP A 598 -23.67 6.56 22.02
C ASP A 598 -23.82 5.04 22.08
N VAL A 599 -22.83 4.44 22.72
CA VAL A 599 -22.83 3.06 23.21
C VAL A 599 -23.75 3.00 24.42
N ARG A 600 -24.65 2.02 24.45
CA ARG A 600 -25.67 1.92 25.49
C ARG A 600 -25.82 0.51 25.97
N ASP A 601 -26.29 0.40 27.20
CA ASP A 601 -26.75 -0.84 27.79
C ASP A 601 -27.82 -0.56 28.86
N THR A 602 -28.69 -1.54 29.08
CA THR A 602 -29.70 -1.54 30.14
C THR A 602 -29.24 -2.49 31.25
N SER A 603 -29.46 -2.09 32.50
CA SER A 603 -28.85 -2.79 33.64
C SER A 603 -29.36 -4.22 33.82
N ASP A 604 -28.45 -5.15 34.06
CA ASP A 604 -28.72 -6.52 34.53
C ASP A 604 -28.83 -6.62 36.07
N ASP A 605 -29.72 -7.50 36.56
CA ASP A 605 -29.67 -8.04 37.93
C ASP A 605 -29.11 -9.46 37.90
N PRO A 606 -27.84 -9.68 38.29
CA PRO A 606 -27.19 -11.00 38.28
C PRO A 606 -27.82 -12.02 39.26
N ASN A 607 -28.85 -11.64 40.02
CA ASN A 607 -29.63 -12.56 40.85
C ASN A 607 -30.94 -13.02 40.16
N ASP A 608 -31.37 -12.37 39.08
CA ASP A 608 -32.33 -12.97 38.15
C ASP A 608 -31.61 -14.03 37.31
N THR A 609 -32.36 -15.02 36.84
CA THR A 609 -31.84 -16.15 36.05
C THR A 609 -32.60 -16.33 34.74
N ASN A 610 -33.53 -15.40 34.45
CA ASN A 610 -34.22 -15.38 33.18
C ASN A 610 -33.28 -14.93 32.05
N ASP A 611 -32.29 -14.10 32.39
CA ASP A 611 -31.24 -13.56 31.55
C ASP A 611 -31.82 -12.99 30.25
N ASN A 612 -32.83 -12.11 30.36
CA ASN A 612 -33.54 -11.59 29.21
C ASN A 612 -32.73 -10.50 28.50
N ASP A 613 -32.21 -10.80 27.31
CA ASP A 613 -31.59 -9.85 26.39
C ASP A 613 -32.66 -9.31 25.42
N ASP A 614 -33.33 -8.23 25.81
CA ASP A 614 -34.46 -7.66 25.06
C ASP A 614 -33.98 -6.79 23.88
N ASN A 615 -32.79 -6.19 24.02
CA ASN A 615 -32.20 -5.28 23.04
C ASN A 615 -31.34 -6.02 21.98
N GLY A 616 -30.95 -7.26 22.23
CA GLY A 616 -30.17 -8.13 21.36
C GLY A 616 -28.69 -7.79 21.28
N ASP A 617 -28.13 -7.06 22.25
CA ASP A 617 -26.71 -6.67 22.29
C ASP A 617 -25.80 -7.76 22.89
N GLY A 618 -26.39 -8.82 23.42
CA GLY A 618 -25.69 -9.99 23.96
C GLY A 618 -25.50 -9.98 25.47
N GLU A 619 -25.90 -8.91 26.16
CA GLU A 619 -25.96 -8.83 27.62
C GLU A 619 -27.42 -8.97 28.11
N PRO A 620 -27.67 -9.56 29.29
CA PRO A 620 -29.01 -9.57 29.88
C PRO A 620 -29.46 -8.20 30.41
N ASP A 621 -30.73 -7.86 30.27
CA ASP A 621 -31.35 -6.58 30.66
C ASP A 621 -32.35 -6.74 31.85
N ASP A 622 -32.12 -7.70 32.75
CA ASP A 622 -33.12 -8.05 33.78
C ASP A 622 -33.27 -6.94 34.84
N PRO A 623 -34.50 -6.43 35.11
CA PRO A 623 -34.69 -5.38 36.10
C PRO A 623 -34.51 -5.90 37.52
N THR A 624 -33.84 -5.13 38.37
CA THR A 624 -33.66 -5.47 39.79
C THR A 624 -35.01 -5.46 40.52
N VAL A 625 -35.47 -6.62 41.00
CA VAL A 625 -36.72 -6.75 41.78
C VAL A 625 -36.38 -6.91 43.25
N THR A 626 -36.75 -5.92 44.06
CA THR A 626 -36.49 -5.89 45.50
C THR A 626 -37.77 -6.12 46.29
N PRO A 627 -37.98 -7.30 46.90
CA PRO A 627 -39.12 -7.52 47.78
C PRO A 627 -39.06 -6.60 49.01
N VAL A 628 -40.17 -5.97 49.36
CA VAL A 628 -40.31 -5.16 50.58
C VAL A 628 -41.13 -5.91 51.62
N ASN A 629 -41.07 -5.46 52.87
CA ASN A 629 -41.73 -6.17 53.97
C ASN A 629 -43.21 -5.76 54.09
N SER A 630 -44.02 -6.26 53.17
CA SER A 630 -45.46 -6.05 53.12
C SER A 630 -46.21 -7.02 54.02
N ILE A 631 -46.96 -6.47 54.96
CA ILE A 631 -47.76 -7.18 55.96
C ILE A 631 -49.21 -6.69 55.83
N PHE A 632 -50.09 -7.62 55.50
CA PHE A 632 -51.54 -7.38 55.45
C PHE A 632 -52.19 -8.07 56.65
N ASP A 633 -52.96 -7.32 57.44
CA ASP A 633 -53.60 -7.80 58.68
C ASP A 633 -54.79 -6.90 59.04
N LEU A 634 -55.99 -7.47 59.05
CA LEU A 634 -57.22 -6.82 59.48
C LEU A 634 -57.67 -7.38 60.83
N GLU A 635 -58.03 -6.51 61.76
CA GLU A 635 -58.59 -6.92 63.05
C GLU A 635 -60.05 -6.46 63.18
N VAL A 636 -60.94 -7.36 63.58
CA VAL A 636 -62.34 -7.07 63.88
C VAL A 636 -62.60 -7.23 65.37
N THR A 637 -63.01 -6.14 66.03
CA THR A 637 -63.49 -6.22 67.41
C THR A 637 -64.98 -5.89 67.49
N LYS A 638 -65.69 -6.54 68.42
CA LYS A 638 -67.13 -6.35 68.60
C LYS A 638 -67.52 -6.32 70.06
N VAL A 639 -68.29 -5.31 70.42
CA VAL A 639 -68.83 -5.12 71.77
C VAL A 639 -70.30 -4.76 71.73
N VAL A 640 -70.98 -4.93 72.87
CA VAL A 640 -72.34 -4.44 73.10
C VAL A 640 -72.33 -3.52 74.32
N ASP A 641 -73.09 -2.44 74.27
CA ASP A 641 -73.12 -1.42 75.31
C ASP A 641 -73.78 -1.90 76.62
N GLU A 642 -74.78 -2.79 76.53
CA GLU A 642 -75.42 -3.44 77.69
C GLU A 642 -75.52 -4.96 77.50
N ILE A 643 -74.83 -5.70 78.36
CA ILE A 643 -74.76 -7.17 78.31
C ILE A 643 -75.98 -7.87 78.93
N ARG A 644 -76.75 -7.19 79.79
CA ARG A 644 -77.95 -7.74 80.45
C ARG A 644 -79.14 -6.78 80.33
N PRO A 645 -79.62 -6.52 79.11
CA PRO A 645 -80.76 -5.65 78.86
C PRO A 645 -82.05 -6.30 79.35
N VAL A 646 -83.07 -5.48 79.62
CA VAL A 646 -84.44 -5.98 79.76
C VAL A 646 -84.99 -6.25 78.35
N VAL A 647 -85.81 -7.29 78.19
CA VAL A 647 -86.49 -7.55 76.91
C VAL A 647 -87.29 -6.32 76.49
N GLY A 648 -87.09 -5.87 75.25
CA GLY A 648 -87.65 -4.63 74.69
C GLY A 648 -86.75 -3.39 74.84
N ASP A 649 -85.61 -3.48 75.53
CA ASP A 649 -84.60 -2.43 75.50
C ASP A 649 -83.86 -2.44 74.15
N GLU A 650 -83.41 -1.26 73.72
CA GLU A 650 -82.47 -1.12 72.61
C GLU A 650 -81.04 -1.25 73.14
N VAL A 651 -80.22 -2.03 72.43
CA VAL A 651 -78.77 -2.15 72.66
C VAL A 651 -78.02 -1.77 71.40
N VAL A 652 -76.78 -1.29 71.55
CA VAL A 652 -75.90 -0.93 70.44
C VAL A 652 -74.75 -1.90 70.38
N PHE A 653 -74.63 -2.59 69.24
CA PHE A 653 -73.41 -3.30 68.87
C PHE A 653 -72.46 -2.32 68.19
N THR A 654 -71.23 -2.25 68.68
CA THR A 654 -70.14 -1.51 68.04
C THR A 654 -69.17 -2.53 67.45
N ILE A 655 -69.00 -2.48 66.13
CA ILE A 655 -68.03 -3.26 65.37
C ILE A 655 -66.93 -2.30 64.93
N GLU A 656 -65.69 -2.59 65.27
CA GLU A 656 -64.52 -1.86 64.79
C GLU A 656 -63.73 -2.77 63.86
N VAL A 657 -63.42 -2.29 62.65
CA VAL A 657 -62.44 -2.92 61.75
C VAL A 657 -61.21 -2.03 61.71
N ALA A 658 -60.05 -2.61 62.01
CA ALA A 658 -58.76 -1.93 61.99
C ALA A 658 -57.83 -2.59 60.98
N ASN A 659 -57.09 -1.82 60.20
CA ASN A 659 -55.94 -2.33 59.45
C ASN A 659 -54.70 -2.19 60.34
N ILE A 660 -54.23 -3.31 60.87
CA ILE A 660 -53.05 -3.36 61.74
C ILE A 660 -51.79 -3.80 60.99
N GLY A 661 -51.93 -4.12 59.70
CA GLY A 661 -50.83 -4.30 58.76
C GLY A 661 -50.30 -2.97 58.23
N ASN A 662 -49.29 -3.06 57.36
CA ASN A 662 -48.68 -1.92 56.67
C ASN A 662 -49.06 -1.83 55.18
N VAL A 663 -49.95 -2.70 54.71
CA VAL A 663 -50.51 -2.67 53.35
C VAL A 663 -51.91 -2.06 53.39
N THR A 664 -52.21 -1.15 52.46
CA THR A 664 -53.54 -0.58 52.29
C THR A 664 -54.55 -1.67 51.93
N ALA A 665 -55.59 -1.83 52.76
CA ALA A 665 -56.71 -2.73 52.45
C ALA A 665 -57.74 -2.00 51.58
N THR A 666 -58.23 -2.63 50.52
CA THR A 666 -59.31 -2.10 49.68
C THR A 666 -60.45 -3.10 49.54
N ASN A 667 -61.63 -2.63 49.15
CA ASN A 667 -62.83 -3.46 48.99
C ASN A 667 -63.11 -4.34 50.23
N VAL A 668 -62.89 -3.79 51.43
CA VAL A 668 -63.08 -4.50 52.70
C VAL A 668 -64.58 -4.72 52.93
N VAL A 669 -64.99 -5.96 53.11
CA VAL A 669 -66.37 -6.36 53.39
C VAL A 669 -66.40 -7.11 54.71
N ILE A 670 -67.17 -6.59 55.66
CA ILE A 670 -67.46 -7.24 56.94
C ILE A 670 -68.85 -7.84 56.87
N SER A 671 -68.97 -9.15 57.11
CA SER A 671 -70.27 -9.81 57.25
C SER A 671 -70.78 -9.62 58.68
N GLU A 672 -71.98 -9.06 58.81
CA GLU A 672 -72.66 -8.76 60.05
C GLU A 672 -74.15 -9.04 59.92
N GLN A 673 -74.59 -10.20 60.40
CA GLN A 673 -75.99 -10.64 60.32
C GLN A 673 -76.69 -10.45 61.65
N ILE A 674 -77.82 -9.72 61.66
CA ILE A 674 -78.60 -9.52 62.88
C ILE A 674 -79.23 -10.83 63.34
N PRO A 675 -78.88 -11.34 64.53
CA PRO A 675 -79.43 -12.60 65.03
C PRO A 675 -80.92 -12.50 65.32
N THR A 676 -81.61 -13.64 65.29
CA THR A 676 -83.08 -13.72 65.48
C THR A 676 -83.57 -13.27 66.87
N GLY A 677 -82.67 -13.11 67.85
CA GLY A 677 -82.97 -12.55 69.16
C GLY A 677 -83.09 -11.03 69.18
N TYR A 678 -82.98 -10.38 68.02
CA TYR A 678 -82.99 -8.93 67.89
C TYR A 678 -83.89 -8.47 66.73
N VAL A 679 -84.32 -7.22 66.79
CA VAL A 679 -84.92 -6.50 65.65
C VAL A 679 -84.05 -5.30 65.33
N PHE A 680 -83.64 -5.16 64.06
CA PHE A 680 -82.86 -4.02 63.60
C PHE A 680 -83.62 -2.70 63.78
N VAL A 681 -82.94 -1.68 64.31
CA VAL A 681 -83.48 -0.32 64.46
C VAL A 681 -82.77 0.64 63.52
N SER A 682 -81.43 0.71 63.59
CA SER A 682 -80.62 1.59 62.74
C SER A 682 -79.16 1.15 62.71
N ALA A 683 -78.43 1.58 61.68
CA ALA A 683 -76.98 1.47 61.61
C ALA A 683 -76.35 2.83 61.26
N ILE A 684 -75.18 3.10 61.80
CA ILE A 684 -74.35 4.27 61.47
C ILE A 684 -72.92 3.78 61.26
N THR A 685 -72.28 4.25 60.19
CA THR A 685 -70.88 3.93 59.86
C THR A 685 -70.03 5.19 59.86
N THR A 686 -68.75 5.07 60.21
CA THR A 686 -67.75 6.14 60.02
C THR A 686 -67.25 6.20 58.58
N ALA A 687 -67.16 5.04 57.90
CA ALA A 687 -66.90 4.91 56.47
C ALA A 687 -67.69 3.76 55.84
N GLY A 688 -67.85 3.80 54.52
CA GLY A 688 -68.57 2.76 53.79
C GLY A 688 -70.08 2.75 54.04
N THR A 689 -70.74 1.65 53.65
CA THR A 689 -72.20 1.48 53.78
C THR A 689 -72.54 0.10 54.30
N TYR A 690 -73.49 0.01 55.24
CA TYR A 690 -74.04 -1.25 55.73
C TYR A 690 -75.42 -1.55 55.10
N SER A 691 -75.61 -2.79 54.62
CA SER A 691 -76.89 -3.31 54.11
C SER A 691 -77.53 -4.23 55.15
N GLU A 692 -78.67 -3.84 55.73
CA GLU A 692 -79.42 -4.71 56.64
C GLU A 692 -79.98 -5.97 55.97
N PHE A 693 -80.14 -5.93 54.64
CA PHE A 693 -80.74 -7.00 53.86
C PHE A 693 -79.74 -8.10 53.57
N ASP A 694 -78.53 -7.69 53.19
CA ASP A 694 -77.42 -8.60 52.88
C ASP A 694 -76.58 -8.90 54.13
N GLY A 695 -76.68 -8.07 55.18
CA GLY A 695 -75.86 -8.10 56.39
C GLY A 695 -74.38 -7.95 56.07
N GLU A 696 -74.06 -7.00 55.21
CA GLU A 696 -72.70 -6.70 54.76
C GLU A 696 -72.40 -5.23 54.98
N TRP A 697 -71.20 -4.95 55.50
CA TRP A 697 -70.64 -3.62 55.60
C TRP A 697 -69.43 -3.50 54.69
N THR A 698 -69.54 -2.66 53.67
CA THR A 698 -68.46 -2.45 52.68
C THR A 698 -67.73 -1.15 52.95
N VAL A 699 -66.43 -1.23 53.24
CA VAL A 699 -65.48 -0.12 53.38
C VAL A 699 -64.58 -0.10 52.15
N GLY A 700 -64.53 1.03 51.44
CA GLY A 700 -63.83 1.10 50.15
C GLY A 700 -62.31 0.96 50.27
N GLN A 701 -61.71 1.62 51.27
CA GLN A 701 -60.27 1.61 51.54
C GLN A 701 -60.06 1.82 53.04
N LEU A 702 -59.08 1.11 53.60
CA LEU A 702 -58.61 1.21 54.97
C LEU A 702 -57.08 1.24 54.96
N ASP A 703 -56.52 2.43 55.13
CA ASP A 703 -55.07 2.66 55.17
C ASP A 703 -54.45 2.01 56.43
N PRO A 704 -53.13 1.76 56.48
CA PRO A 704 -52.45 1.30 57.69
C PRO A 704 -52.78 2.17 58.92
N ASP A 705 -52.96 1.53 60.07
CA ASP A 705 -53.39 2.13 61.35
C ASP A 705 -54.79 2.79 61.33
N GLN A 706 -55.53 2.71 60.22
CA GLN A 706 -56.88 3.25 60.14
C GLN A 706 -57.89 2.30 60.80
N VAL A 707 -58.82 2.89 61.55
CA VAL A 707 -59.93 2.18 62.19
C VAL A 707 -61.24 2.79 61.71
N GLU A 708 -62.15 1.94 61.28
CA GLU A 708 -63.51 2.33 60.94
C GLU A 708 -64.51 1.58 61.83
N ILE A 709 -65.66 2.19 62.07
CA ILE A 709 -66.64 1.75 63.05
C ILE A 709 -68.02 1.63 62.39
N LEU A 710 -68.71 0.53 62.68
CA LEU A 710 -70.13 0.31 62.44
C LEU A 710 -70.86 0.16 63.78
N GLU A 711 -71.79 1.07 64.05
CA GLU A 711 -72.71 0.98 65.17
C GLU A 711 -74.08 0.49 64.70
N ILE A 712 -74.58 -0.60 65.28
CA ILE A 712 -75.91 -1.15 65.00
C ILE A 712 -76.76 -1.11 66.27
N THR A 713 -77.84 -0.34 66.22
CA THR A 713 -78.88 -0.34 67.24
C THR A 713 -79.90 -1.43 66.94
N VAL A 714 -80.19 -2.28 67.93
CA VAL A 714 -81.24 -3.30 67.84
C VAL A 714 -82.10 -3.35 69.08
N GLU A 715 -83.38 -3.72 68.92
CA GLU A 715 -84.30 -4.02 70.04
C GLU A 715 -84.17 -5.50 70.44
N VAL A 716 -84.01 -5.79 71.73
CA VAL A 716 -83.80 -7.15 72.26
C VAL A 716 -85.11 -7.90 72.41
N LEU A 717 -85.26 -9.02 71.70
CA LEU A 717 -86.46 -9.86 71.76
C LEU A 717 -86.39 -10.87 72.92
N GLY A 718 -87.56 -11.38 73.32
CA GLY A 718 -87.69 -12.35 74.42
C GLY A 718 -87.19 -13.76 74.09
N PHE A 719 -86.94 -14.06 72.82
CA PHE A 719 -86.41 -15.33 72.34
C PHE A 719 -85.63 -15.15 71.04
N GLY A 720 -84.69 -16.05 70.77
CA GLY A 720 -83.89 -16.07 69.54
C GLY A 720 -82.43 -16.37 69.86
N ASP A 721 -81.56 -16.25 68.87
CA ASP A 721 -80.12 -16.28 69.08
C ASP A 721 -79.64 -14.88 69.49
N TYR A 722 -78.77 -14.83 70.49
CA TYR A 722 -78.23 -13.57 71.02
C TYR A 722 -76.75 -13.39 70.70
N ALA A 723 -76.05 -14.44 70.25
CA ALA A 723 -74.68 -14.29 69.78
C ALA A 723 -74.70 -13.56 68.45
N ASN A 724 -74.10 -12.37 68.44
CA ASN A 724 -73.96 -11.54 67.26
C ASN A 724 -72.50 -11.51 66.83
N THR A 725 -72.20 -11.96 65.62
CA THR A 725 -70.84 -12.19 65.12
C THR A 725 -70.61 -11.37 63.85
N ALA A 726 -69.53 -10.58 63.85
CA ALA A 726 -69.01 -9.88 62.68
C ALA A 726 -67.69 -10.53 62.26
N PHE A 727 -67.43 -10.70 60.97
CA PHE A 727 -66.14 -11.17 60.47
C PHE A 727 -65.77 -10.56 59.13
N VAL A 728 -64.47 -10.51 58.79
CA VAL A 728 -63.99 -10.13 57.46
C VAL A 728 -64.40 -11.19 56.44
N ASP A 729 -65.29 -10.82 55.51
CA ASP A 729 -65.73 -11.71 54.42
C ASP A 729 -64.76 -11.68 53.25
N SER A 730 -64.32 -10.47 52.87
CA SER A 730 -63.32 -10.28 51.81
C SER A 730 -62.60 -8.93 51.95
N ALA A 731 -61.34 -8.89 51.54
CA ALA A 731 -60.58 -7.67 51.37
C ALA A 731 -59.47 -7.89 50.34
N ASP A 732 -59.10 -6.84 49.61
CA ASP A 732 -57.96 -6.83 48.70
C ASP A 732 -56.77 -6.15 49.39
N GLY A 733 -55.65 -6.85 49.52
CA GLY A 733 -54.42 -6.33 50.15
C GLY A 733 -53.37 -7.41 50.45
N GLY A 734 -53.72 -8.69 50.36
CA GLY A 734 -52.77 -9.78 50.47
C GLY A 734 -53.36 -10.98 51.20
N VAL A 735 -52.49 -11.81 51.75
CA VAL A 735 -52.89 -12.87 52.68
C VAL A 735 -52.81 -12.30 54.07
N ASP A 736 -53.93 -12.34 54.80
CA ASP A 736 -53.97 -11.92 56.19
C ASP A 736 -53.02 -12.79 57.03
N ILE A 737 -52.12 -12.14 57.77
CA ILE A 737 -51.08 -12.84 58.54
C ILE A 737 -51.61 -13.44 59.85
N ASP A 738 -52.69 -12.89 60.43
CA ASP A 738 -53.34 -13.40 61.63
C ASP A 738 -54.86 -13.52 61.45
N PRO A 739 -55.36 -14.43 60.60
CA PRO A 739 -56.79 -14.53 60.29
C PRO A 739 -57.68 -14.97 61.46
N VAL A 740 -57.13 -15.09 62.67
CA VAL A 740 -57.86 -15.40 63.90
C VAL A 740 -58.48 -14.14 64.51
N ASN A 741 -57.92 -12.95 64.24
CA ASN A 741 -58.42 -11.66 64.72
C ASN A 741 -59.49 -11.04 63.79
N ASP A 742 -59.75 -11.65 62.64
CA ASP A 742 -60.75 -11.25 61.63
C ASP A 742 -62.21 -11.40 62.06
N GLU A 743 -62.50 -11.91 63.26
CA GLU A 743 -63.86 -12.16 63.76
C GLU A 743 -64.08 -11.62 65.18
N GLY A 744 -65.17 -10.86 65.37
CA GLY A 744 -65.63 -10.36 66.66
C GLY A 744 -67.04 -10.86 67.00
N THR A 745 -67.24 -11.41 68.21
CA THR A 745 -68.56 -11.83 68.69
C THR A 745 -68.95 -11.14 70.00
N ALA A 746 -70.17 -10.60 70.06
CA ALA A 746 -70.78 -10.08 71.28
C ALA A 746 -72.17 -10.69 71.49
N SER A 747 -72.58 -10.93 72.73
CA SER A 747 -73.90 -11.49 73.07
C SER A 747 -74.47 -10.78 74.28
N VAL A 748 -75.79 -10.63 74.29
CA VAL A 748 -76.53 -10.22 75.49
C VAL A 748 -77.12 -11.45 76.20
N ASP A 749 -77.36 -11.32 77.50
CA ASP A 749 -78.11 -12.27 78.35
C ASP A 749 -79.35 -11.54 78.92
N PRO A 750 -80.48 -11.52 78.17
CA PRO A 750 -81.62 -10.69 78.54
C PRO A 750 -82.28 -11.15 79.84
N ILE A 751 -82.70 -10.20 80.66
CA ILE A 751 -83.43 -10.50 81.90
C ILE A 751 -84.86 -10.98 81.54
N CYS A 752 -85.16 -12.26 81.82
CA CYS A 752 -86.44 -12.93 81.56
C CYS A 752 -87.03 -13.65 82.80
N LEU A 753 -88.31 -14.07 82.72
CA LEU A 753 -89.04 -14.84 83.76
C LEU A 753 -89.33 -14.09 85.07
N THR A 754 -89.62 -12.79 84.98
CA THR A 754 -90.16 -12.03 86.09
C THR A 754 -91.59 -12.47 86.38
N ILE A 755 -91.86 -12.93 87.60
CA ILE A 755 -93.19 -13.37 88.03
C ILE A 755 -93.83 -12.23 88.83
N TYR A 756 -94.81 -11.55 88.23
CA TYR A 756 -95.56 -10.49 88.91
C TYR A 756 -96.54 -11.10 89.88
N ASN A 757 -96.09 -11.25 91.13
CA ASN A 757 -96.79 -11.95 92.20
C ASN A 757 -97.99 -11.19 92.79
N GLU A 758 -98.38 -10.04 92.24
CA GLU A 758 -99.57 -9.31 92.66
C GLU A 758 -100.39 -8.92 91.43
N PHE A 759 -101.68 -9.26 91.46
CA PHE A 759 -102.60 -8.90 90.39
C PHE A 759 -104.02 -8.68 90.96
N SER A 760 -104.82 -7.85 90.30
CA SER A 760 -106.10 -7.33 90.77
C SER A 760 -107.24 -7.58 89.78
N PRO A 761 -107.88 -8.77 89.79
CA PRO A 761 -109.00 -9.06 88.92
C PRO A 761 -110.28 -8.36 89.41
N ASN A 762 -110.46 -7.08 89.04
CA ASN A 762 -111.56 -6.22 89.47
C ASN A 762 -112.37 -5.61 88.29
N GLY A 763 -111.95 -5.88 87.04
CA GLY A 763 -112.59 -5.42 85.82
C GLY A 763 -112.23 -3.98 85.39
N ASP A 764 -111.15 -3.40 85.92
CA ASP A 764 -110.61 -2.10 85.52
C ASP A 764 -109.65 -2.17 84.30
N GLY A 765 -109.23 -3.38 83.92
CA GLY A 765 -108.38 -3.66 82.76
C GLY A 765 -106.88 -3.59 83.03
N VAL A 766 -106.46 -3.34 84.27
CA VAL A 766 -105.05 -3.28 84.69
C VAL A 766 -104.74 -4.42 85.66
N ASN A 767 -103.67 -5.17 85.38
CA ASN A 767 -103.25 -6.32 86.21
C ASN A 767 -104.38 -7.33 86.49
N GLU A 768 -105.27 -7.53 85.52
CA GLU A 768 -106.42 -8.44 85.63
C GLU A 768 -106.03 -9.92 85.67
N THR A 769 -104.80 -10.24 85.25
CA THR A 769 -104.30 -11.60 85.13
C THR A 769 -102.92 -11.72 85.76
N PHE A 770 -102.58 -12.93 86.20
CA PHE A 770 -101.26 -13.22 86.74
C PHE A 770 -100.23 -13.34 85.59
N ILE A 771 -99.40 -12.33 85.41
CA ILE A 771 -98.45 -12.26 84.29
C ILE A 771 -97.06 -12.74 84.74
N ILE A 772 -96.42 -13.50 83.86
CA ILE A 772 -95.05 -13.99 83.99
C ILE A 772 -94.33 -13.67 82.68
N ASP A 773 -93.29 -12.85 82.74
CA ASP A 773 -92.56 -12.45 81.54
C ASP A 773 -91.89 -13.65 80.88
N CYS A 774 -91.87 -13.64 79.55
CA CYS A 774 -91.22 -14.69 78.74
C CYS A 774 -91.77 -16.10 78.96
N LEU A 775 -92.93 -16.25 79.59
CA LEU A 775 -93.52 -17.56 79.86
C LEU A 775 -93.85 -18.31 78.55
N GLU A 776 -94.08 -17.59 77.47
CA GLU A 776 -94.24 -18.10 76.12
C GLU A 776 -93.03 -18.94 75.64
N ARG A 777 -91.82 -18.71 76.17
CA ARG A 777 -90.63 -19.56 75.91
C ARG A 777 -90.79 -20.99 76.45
N PHE A 778 -91.73 -21.19 77.36
CA PHE A 778 -92.00 -22.45 78.03
C PHE A 778 -93.41 -22.93 77.69
N PRO A 779 -93.69 -23.36 76.44
CA PRO A 779 -95.06 -23.71 76.02
C PRO A 779 -95.63 -24.92 76.79
N ASN A 780 -94.75 -25.75 77.37
CA ASN A 780 -95.11 -26.89 78.21
C ASN A 780 -95.18 -26.56 79.70
N ASN A 781 -95.07 -25.28 80.08
CA ASN A 781 -95.13 -24.87 81.46
C ASN A 781 -96.41 -25.39 82.13
N LYS A 782 -96.38 -25.56 83.43
CA LYS A 782 -97.50 -25.97 84.25
C LYS A 782 -97.54 -25.07 85.47
N LEU A 783 -98.52 -24.18 85.49
CA LEU A 783 -98.82 -23.37 86.64
C LEU A 783 -99.85 -24.08 87.51
N GLU A 784 -99.51 -24.27 88.78
CA GLU A 784 -100.44 -24.70 89.82
C GLU A 784 -100.50 -23.65 90.91
N VAL A 785 -101.70 -23.28 91.33
CA VAL A 785 -101.92 -22.37 92.44
C VAL A 785 -102.68 -23.09 93.54
N TYR A 786 -102.22 -22.87 94.76
CA TYR A 786 -102.69 -23.50 95.98
C TYR A 786 -103.28 -22.44 96.92
N ASN A 787 -104.39 -22.77 97.56
CA ASN A 787 -104.90 -21.95 98.67
C ASN A 787 -104.10 -22.18 99.96
N ARG A 788 -104.41 -21.40 101.00
CA ARG A 788 -103.72 -21.47 102.31
C ARG A 788 -103.80 -22.83 103.04
N TRP A 789 -104.66 -23.74 102.60
CA TRP A 789 -104.79 -25.09 103.16
C TRP A 789 -104.07 -26.15 102.31
N GLY A 790 -103.34 -25.74 101.27
CA GLY A 790 -102.59 -26.65 100.40
C GLY A 790 -103.45 -27.36 99.34
N ASN A 791 -104.69 -26.93 99.12
CA ASN A 791 -105.53 -27.48 98.04
C ASN A 791 -105.29 -26.70 96.74
N VAL A 792 -105.13 -27.43 95.62
CA VAL A 792 -105.00 -26.84 94.27
C VAL A 792 -106.31 -26.15 93.89
N VAL A 793 -106.22 -24.84 93.67
CA VAL A 793 -107.33 -23.97 93.25
C VAL A 793 -107.25 -23.63 91.76
N TYR A 794 -106.05 -23.52 91.21
CA TYR A 794 -105.84 -23.36 89.78
C TYR A 794 -104.76 -24.33 89.30
N SER A 795 -104.96 -24.94 88.14
CA SER A 795 -103.94 -25.75 87.49
C SER A 795 -104.12 -25.66 85.98
N LYS A 796 -103.08 -25.24 85.28
CA LYS A 796 -103.06 -25.20 83.82
C LYS A 796 -101.69 -25.60 83.29
N ARG A 797 -101.68 -26.57 82.37
CA ARG A 797 -100.53 -26.79 81.48
C ARG A 797 -100.63 -25.85 80.27
N GLY A 798 -99.50 -25.32 79.83
CA GLY A 798 -99.42 -24.20 78.89
C GLY A 798 -100.14 -22.99 79.48
N TYR A 799 -99.70 -22.49 80.64
CA TYR A 799 -100.22 -21.24 81.17
C TYR A 799 -99.81 -20.09 80.23
N LEU A 800 -100.77 -19.24 79.87
CA LEU A 800 -100.61 -18.19 78.85
C LEU A 800 -100.81 -16.79 79.47
N ASN A 801 -100.43 -16.61 80.73
CA ASN A 801 -100.66 -15.36 81.47
C ASN A 801 -102.13 -14.91 81.50
N ASP A 802 -103.07 -15.87 81.48
CA ASP A 802 -104.50 -15.62 81.27
C ASP A 802 -105.37 -15.91 82.50
N TRP A 803 -104.76 -16.11 83.68
CA TRP A 803 -105.50 -16.47 84.88
C TRP A 803 -105.94 -15.24 85.65
N SER A 804 -107.25 -15.02 85.70
CA SER A 804 -107.91 -13.92 86.41
C SER A 804 -108.31 -14.26 87.85
N GLY A 805 -107.68 -15.25 88.48
CA GLY A 805 -108.02 -15.63 89.86
C GLY A 805 -109.26 -16.52 90.00
N THR A 806 -109.82 -17.07 88.92
CA THR A 806 -110.96 -18.02 88.93
C THR A 806 -110.51 -19.47 89.20
N THR A 807 -111.29 -20.25 89.95
CA THR A 807 -110.92 -21.62 90.32
C THR A 807 -111.25 -22.65 89.23
N ASN A 808 -110.31 -23.53 88.90
CA ASN A 808 -110.52 -24.68 88.01
C ASN A 808 -109.90 -25.99 88.53
N GLY A 809 -109.42 -26.01 89.78
CA GLY A 809 -108.81 -27.17 90.42
C GLY A 809 -109.80 -28.30 90.78
N ARG A 810 -109.32 -29.55 90.83
CA ARG A 810 -110.16 -30.76 90.99
C ARG A 810 -110.91 -30.88 92.33
N ALA A 811 -110.57 -30.07 93.33
CA ALA A 811 -111.00 -30.25 94.72
C ALA A 811 -111.87 -29.10 95.29
N VAL A 812 -112.53 -28.30 94.44
CA VAL A 812 -113.25 -27.08 94.87
C VAL A 812 -114.75 -27.14 94.52
N MET A 813 -115.61 -26.79 95.49
CA MET A 813 -117.07 -26.67 95.31
C MET A 813 -117.41 -25.30 94.69
N GLY A 814 -117.46 -25.23 93.35
CA GLY A 814 -117.80 -24.00 92.60
C GLY A 814 -116.75 -23.64 91.55
N GLN A 815 -116.71 -24.35 90.42
CA GLN A 815 -115.68 -24.21 89.36
C GLN A 815 -115.75 -22.90 88.53
N SER A 816 -116.53 -21.91 88.98
CA SER A 816 -116.72 -20.64 88.28
C SER A 816 -116.61 -19.44 89.21
N ASP A 817 -116.29 -19.68 90.49
CA ASP A 817 -116.19 -18.61 91.47
C ASP A 817 -114.76 -18.06 91.47
N GLU A 818 -114.63 -16.74 91.46
CA GLU A 818 -113.35 -16.08 91.69
C GLU A 818 -112.87 -16.36 93.12
N LEU A 819 -111.56 -16.60 93.27
CA LEU A 819 -110.93 -16.89 94.55
C LEU A 819 -110.85 -15.64 95.43
N PRO A 820 -111.22 -15.72 96.72
CA PRO A 820 -111.27 -14.55 97.60
C PRO A 820 -109.92 -13.83 97.70
N VAL A 821 -109.96 -12.53 98.01
CA VAL A 821 -108.75 -11.72 98.27
C VAL A 821 -107.87 -12.42 99.32
N GLY A 822 -106.58 -12.51 99.03
CA GLY A 822 -105.63 -13.15 99.92
C GLY A 822 -104.39 -13.68 99.20
N THR A 823 -103.49 -14.25 100.01
CA THR A 823 -102.25 -14.85 99.54
C THR A 823 -102.46 -16.32 99.18
N TYR A 824 -102.02 -16.67 97.97
CA TYR A 824 -101.97 -18.02 97.43
C TYR A 824 -100.51 -18.39 97.17
N TYR A 825 -100.25 -19.67 96.97
CA TYR A 825 -98.92 -20.15 96.59
C TYR A 825 -98.97 -20.69 95.18
N TYR A 826 -98.06 -20.27 94.31
CA TYR A 826 -97.89 -20.90 93.01
C TYR A 826 -96.72 -21.87 93.02
N VAL A 827 -96.84 -22.88 92.17
CA VAL A 827 -95.80 -23.77 91.70
C VAL A 827 -95.84 -23.68 90.17
N LEU A 828 -94.81 -23.10 89.58
CA LEU A 828 -94.61 -23.00 88.15
C LEU A 828 -93.51 -23.98 87.76
N ASP A 829 -93.91 -25.11 87.21
CA ASP A 829 -93.01 -26.02 86.51
C ASP A 829 -92.88 -25.51 85.07
N LEU A 830 -91.68 -25.23 84.59
CA LEU A 830 -91.49 -24.70 83.23
C LEU A 830 -91.59 -25.80 82.16
N GLY A 831 -91.64 -27.08 82.54
CA GLY A 831 -91.78 -28.20 81.61
C GLY A 831 -90.52 -28.48 80.76
N ASP A 832 -89.41 -27.82 81.08
CA ASP A 832 -88.08 -27.99 80.48
C ASP A 832 -87.15 -28.90 81.33
N GLY A 833 -87.65 -29.39 82.47
CA GLY A 833 -86.90 -30.21 83.43
C GLY A 833 -86.19 -29.41 84.53
N SER A 834 -86.32 -28.08 84.55
CA SER A 834 -85.84 -27.25 85.65
C SER A 834 -86.66 -27.45 86.94
N GLU A 835 -86.07 -27.13 88.09
CA GLU A 835 -86.77 -27.19 89.38
C GLU A 835 -87.98 -26.22 89.36
N PRO A 836 -89.19 -26.68 89.74
CA PRO A 836 -90.38 -25.83 89.72
C PRO A 836 -90.20 -24.57 90.56
N ARG A 837 -90.46 -23.41 89.96
CA ARG A 837 -90.44 -22.12 90.65
C ARG A 837 -91.63 -22.02 91.56
N VAL A 838 -91.38 -21.81 92.85
CA VAL A 838 -92.44 -21.66 93.84
C VAL A 838 -92.41 -20.27 94.43
N GLY A 839 -93.58 -19.72 94.69
CA GLY A 839 -93.71 -18.40 95.29
C GLY A 839 -95.08 -18.20 95.88
N TRP A 840 -95.26 -17.02 96.44
CA TRP A 840 -96.58 -16.54 96.78
C TRP A 840 -97.10 -15.70 95.62
N LEU A 841 -98.41 -15.68 95.46
CA LEU A 841 -99.10 -14.67 94.68
C LEU A 841 -100.21 -14.07 95.53
N TYR A 842 -100.45 -12.78 95.38
CA TYR A 842 -101.46 -12.04 96.10
C TYR A 842 -102.55 -11.61 95.14
N ILE A 843 -103.77 -12.08 95.42
CA ILE A 843 -104.96 -11.62 94.70
C ILE A 843 -105.56 -10.50 95.52
N ASN A 844 -105.60 -9.31 94.93
CA ASN A 844 -106.33 -8.16 95.45
C ASN A 844 -107.60 -7.94 94.61
N ARG A 845 -108.67 -7.35 95.14
CA ARG A 845 -109.87 -7.02 94.34
C ARG A 845 -110.38 -5.63 94.66
#